data_AF-A0A4Z1I8A3-F1
#
_entry.id   AF-A0A4Z1I8A3-F1
#
_cell.length_a   1.000
_cell.length_b   1.000
_cell.length_c   1.000
_cell.angle_alpha   90.00
_cell.angle_beta   90.00
_cell.angle_gamma   90.00
#
_symmetry.space_group_name_H-M   'P 1'
#
loop_
_entity.id
_entity.type
_entity.pdbx_description
1 polymer ?
#
loop_
_entity_poly.entity_id
_entity_poly.type
_entity_poly.pdbx_seq_one_letter_code
_entity_poly.pdbx_strand_id
1 'polypeptide(L)'
;MGVYHFFLFLSLNLLFKSVFSILTSTTTTIQLASVKGSLAISSSLGKFNNVTTTRNSSSPSYWLEDIAHQGLAPFNFNDTSYQVFRNVKDFGAKGDGITDDTAAINKAISSGGRCKPGDCQSTTKTPATVYFPAGTYIISSSIVDYYITQIIGNPNQLPVIKATARFTGFGLIDGDTYGANGLNFGATNVFYRQIRNLVLDLTEIPSNSSAYGIHWPTAQATSLQNIVFQMSDAIGTQQQGLFIEGGSGGFMNDLIFNGGKTGAVFGNQQFTVRNLTFNNVVTAIDQIWDWGWTYMGININNCTTGLNISSGGSSDQAVVSVTLIDSSFRDTDVAIITAYNNSSLPEAAGNLILDNIHLTNVPIAIQESQNTVLAGTSNQSMIINGWGEGNEYTPNNSTRFEGYIVPFPRSESLSPRGKFYARSKPQYEDFPLSEFVSVRTAGATGDGVTDDTEALNYVFALAAVANKIVYIDSGVYMVTSTIHIPSRSRIVGESYPVIMGSGSFFTEIVHPQPVVQVGLPLERGVVEWSDTIVSTQGYMGGAILIQWNLASPAWSPSGVWDVHTRIGGFVGSDLQLDRCPATANSTGIVLECRAAFMSMHITKHASGLYLENNWFWVADHDIDDPNLSQITIYAGRGLYCESRKGVIWLIGTAVEHHTLYQYQFDSTRDIFAGQIQTETAYYQPNPIAIYPFPALNEWNDPDFASSCGNATGENCAEGWGLRIIDSEHVYVYGAGMYSFFDNYSTSCSAQGNGEACQARIFSLEGDSSNIGIYNLNTVGITSMITIDGIDIANYSDNIAGFVDHIALFKSEE
;
A
#
# COMPACT_ATOMS: atom_id res chain seq x y z
N MET A 1 32.97 -2.50 -44.62
CA MET A 1 34.34 -2.17 -45.09
C MET A 1 34.60 -0.73 -44.70
N GLY A 2 35.08 -0.44 -43.48
CA GLY A 2 36.49 -0.40 -43.07
C GLY A 2 37.05 1.02 -43.33
N VAL A 3 37.84 1.72 -42.49
CA VAL A 3 38.59 1.45 -41.26
C VAL A 3 39.12 2.84 -40.80
N TYR A 4 38.95 3.15 -39.50
CA TYR A 4 39.83 3.90 -38.58
C TYR A 4 40.28 5.38 -38.74
N HIS A 5 39.94 6.13 -37.67
CA HIS A 5 40.73 7.05 -36.80
C HIS A 5 41.76 8.04 -37.34
N PHE A 6 41.66 9.31 -36.90
CA PHE A 6 42.59 9.94 -35.92
C PHE A 6 42.08 11.34 -35.49
N PHE A 7 42.00 11.60 -34.18
CA PHE A 7 41.95 12.95 -33.61
C PHE A 7 42.90 13.02 -32.42
N LEU A 8 43.81 13.99 -32.42
CA LEU A 8 44.62 14.37 -31.26
C LEU A 8 44.66 15.90 -31.15
N PHE A 9 44.61 16.35 -29.90
CA PHE A 9 44.54 17.71 -29.36
C PHE A 9 45.66 18.68 -29.77
N LEU A 10 45.40 20.00 -29.79
CA LEU A 10 45.93 20.98 -28.81
C LEU A 10 45.52 22.44 -29.13
N SER A 11 44.94 23.11 -28.12
CA SER A 11 45.16 24.50 -27.63
C SER A 11 45.55 25.66 -28.58
N LEU A 12 44.91 26.83 -28.45
CA LEU A 12 45.43 28.00 -27.69
C LEU A 12 44.47 29.23 -27.71
N ASN A 13 44.50 29.96 -26.59
CA ASN A 13 43.87 31.24 -26.22
C ASN A 13 44.07 32.42 -27.19
N LEU A 14 43.20 33.46 -27.12
CA LEU A 14 43.54 34.79 -26.55
C LEU A 14 42.40 35.86 -26.62
N LEU A 15 42.11 36.45 -25.45
CA LEU A 15 41.84 37.89 -25.11
C LEU A 15 40.61 38.65 -25.70
N PHE A 16 39.82 39.42 -24.92
CA PHE A 16 40.22 40.67 -24.22
C PHE A 16 39.28 41.12 -23.06
N LYS A 17 39.90 41.49 -21.92
CA LYS A 17 39.71 42.61 -20.94
C LYS A 17 38.30 43.22 -20.71
N SER A 18 37.72 43.22 -19.50
CA SER A 18 38.06 43.90 -18.22
C SER A 18 37.76 45.41 -18.14
N VAL A 19 36.86 45.81 -17.24
CA VAL A 19 36.85 47.11 -16.53
C VAL A 19 36.45 46.88 -15.07
N PHE A 20 37.24 47.45 -14.15
CA PHE A 20 37.07 47.48 -12.70
C PHE A 20 37.05 48.94 -12.23
N SER A 21 36.20 49.29 -11.25
CA SER A 21 36.42 50.34 -10.24
C SER A 21 35.40 50.13 -9.11
N ILE A 22 35.77 49.55 -7.96
CA ILE A 22 36.14 50.20 -6.68
C ILE A 22 35.11 51.24 -6.21
N LEU A 23 34.45 50.97 -5.07
CA LEU A 23 34.41 51.92 -3.95
C LEU A 23 34.21 51.22 -2.59
N THR A 24 34.78 51.87 -1.59
CA THR A 24 35.13 51.53 -0.21
C THR A 24 33.99 51.25 0.77
N SER A 25 34.37 50.53 1.83
CA SER A 25 33.65 50.23 3.07
C SER A 25 33.09 51.46 3.80
N THR A 26 31.86 51.34 4.28
CA THR A 26 31.37 52.01 5.49
C THR A 26 30.59 51.01 6.33
N THR A 27 31.07 50.79 7.56
CA THR A 27 30.39 50.11 8.64
C THR A 27 29.12 50.87 9.00
N THR A 28 27.98 50.18 8.99
CA THR A 28 26.75 50.67 9.62
C THR A 28 26.08 49.52 10.34
N THR A 29 26.20 49.57 11.66
CA THR A 29 25.45 48.76 12.61
C THR A 29 23.98 49.11 12.46
N ILE A 30 23.17 48.19 11.92
CA ILE A 30 21.71 48.29 11.97
C ILE A 30 21.24 47.30 13.04
N GLN A 31 20.75 47.85 14.15
CA GLN A 31 19.99 47.12 15.16
C GLN A 31 18.76 46.50 14.51
N LEU A 32 18.71 45.17 14.43
CA LEU A 32 17.47 44.44 14.23
C LEU A 32 16.66 44.53 15.53
N ALA A 33 15.66 45.41 15.53
CA ALA A 33 14.64 45.46 16.56
C ALA A 33 13.95 44.09 16.65
N SER A 34 13.92 43.51 17.85
CA SER A 34 13.21 42.28 18.13
C SER A 34 11.70 42.52 17.98
N VAL A 35 11.11 42.02 16.90
CA VAL A 35 9.67 41.81 16.84
C VAL A 35 9.41 40.44 17.46
N LYS A 36 9.14 40.42 18.76
CA LYS A 36 8.45 39.31 19.43
C LYS A 36 7.01 39.28 18.89
N GLY A 37 6.83 38.61 17.76
CA GLY A 37 5.52 38.17 17.29
C GLY A 37 5.30 36.75 17.77
N SER A 38 4.58 36.59 18.88
CA SER A 38 4.04 35.30 19.31
C SER A 38 3.04 34.80 18.27
N LEU A 39 3.48 33.92 17.37
CA LEU A 39 2.59 33.09 16.58
C LEU A 39 2.10 31.95 17.47
N ALA A 40 1.10 32.26 18.29
CA ALA A 40 0.23 31.25 18.86
C ALA A 40 -0.59 30.65 17.71
N ILE A 41 -0.13 29.53 17.16
CA ILE A 41 -0.98 28.69 16.31
C ILE A 41 -1.90 27.96 17.27
N SER A 42 -3.06 28.56 17.54
CA SER A 42 -4.14 27.85 18.22
C SER A 42 -4.57 26.70 17.31
N SER A 43 -4.54 25.48 17.85
CA SER A 43 -5.27 24.34 17.31
C SER A 43 -6.75 24.71 17.22
N SER A 44 -7.21 25.09 16.02
CA SER A 44 -8.63 25.16 15.75
C SER A 44 -9.15 23.73 15.63
N LEU A 45 -9.59 23.17 16.75
CA LEU A 45 -10.65 22.17 16.76
C LEU A 45 -11.82 22.78 15.99
N GLY A 46 -11.96 22.39 14.72
CA GLY A 46 -13.10 22.76 13.91
C GLY A 46 -14.36 22.22 14.58
N LYS A 47 -15.12 23.11 15.23
CA LYS A 47 -16.52 22.84 15.52
C LYS A 47 -17.22 22.74 14.17
N PHE A 48 -17.67 21.54 13.81
CA PHE A 48 -18.58 21.34 12.69
C PHE A 48 -19.85 22.15 12.97
N ASN A 49 -20.13 23.13 12.12
CA ASN A 49 -21.39 23.85 12.15
C ASN A 49 -22.51 22.86 11.79
N ASN A 50 -23.60 22.86 12.56
CA ASN A 50 -24.85 22.21 12.20
C ASN A 50 -25.17 22.49 10.73
N VAL A 51 -25.25 21.43 9.93
CA VAL A 51 -25.66 21.49 8.52
C VAL A 51 -27.07 22.07 8.48
N THR A 52 -27.14 23.37 8.23
CA THR A 52 -28.40 24.08 8.02
C THR A 52 -28.56 24.20 6.52
N THR A 53 -29.58 23.53 5.97
CA THR A 53 -29.91 23.48 4.54
C THR A 53 -30.28 24.87 4.02
N THR A 54 -29.28 25.63 3.60
CA THR A 54 -29.48 26.81 2.76
C THR A 54 -29.30 26.38 1.31
N ARG A 55 -30.43 26.25 0.59
CA ARG A 55 -30.45 26.11 -0.87
C ARG A 55 -29.85 27.38 -1.48
N ASN A 56 -28.60 27.31 -1.90
CA ASN A 56 -28.06 28.21 -2.91
C ASN A 56 -27.42 27.39 -4.03
N SER A 57 -27.57 27.90 -5.24
CA SER A 57 -27.50 27.22 -6.52
C SER A 57 -26.07 26.91 -7.00
N SER A 58 -25.92 25.72 -7.59
CA SER A 58 -24.74 25.00 -8.12
C SER A 58 -23.99 24.15 -7.10
N SER A 59 -24.03 22.82 -7.26
CA SER A 59 -23.17 21.87 -6.53
C SER A 59 -21.70 22.30 -6.66
N PRO A 60 -20.88 22.16 -5.61
CA PRO A 60 -19.48 22.53 -5.69
C PRO A 60 -18.76 21.66 -6.74
N SER A 61 -18.09 22.31 -7.68
CA SER A 61 -17.41 21.67 -8.80
C SER A 61 -16.25 20.82 -8.30
N TYR A 62 -16.00 19.69 -8.95
CA TYR A 62 -14.79 18.89 -8.78
C TYR A 62 -14.26 18.55 -10.17
N TRP A 63 -12.94 18.69 -10.39
CA TRP A 63 -12.35 18.56 -11.72
C TRP A 63 -12.68 17.23 -12.40
N LEU A 64 -12.78 16.13 -11.63
CA LEU A 64 -13.10 14.80 -12.16
C LEU A 64 -14.53 14.71 -12.70
N GLU A 65 -15.46 15.56 -12.25
CA GLU A 65 -16.81 15.58 -12.82
C GLU A 65 -16.79 16.16 -14.24
N ASP A 66 -15.99 17.21 -14.45
CA ASP A 66 -16.04 18.06 -15.64
C ASP A 66 -14.92 17.79 -16.67
N ILE A 67 -13.87 17.06 -16.29
CA ILE A 67 -12.79 16.70 -17.22
C ILE A 67 -13.35 15.91 -18.40
N ALA A 68 -12.73 16.05 -19.57
CA ALA A 68 -13.11 15.24 -20.72
C ALA A 68 -12.86 13.76 -20.40
N HIS A 69 -13.92 12.96 -20.43
CA HIS A 69 -13.86 11.53 -20.16
C HIS A 69 -13.41 10.78 -21.41
N GLN A 70 -12.09 10.63 -21.57
CA GLN A 70 -11.46 10.04 -22.75
C GLN A 70 -10.86 8.65 -22.48
N GLY A 71 -11.09 8.04 -21.32
CA GLY A 71 -10.54 6.72 -20.99
C GLY A 71 -10.97 5.60 -21.95
N LEU A 72 -10.06 4.64 -22.14
CA LEU A 72 -10.22 3.43 -22.94
C LEU A 72 -9.94 2.17 -22.11
N ALA A 73 -10.59 1.08 -22.49
CA ALA A 73 -10.23 -0.27 -22.08
C ALA A 73 -9.74 -1.06 -23.32
N PRO A 74 -8.49 -0.82 -23.80
CA PRO A 74 -8.06 -1.26 -25.13
C PRO A 74 -8.06 -2.78 -25.33
N PHE A 75 -7.94 -3.54 -24.25
CA PHE A 75 -7.96 -5.01 -24.27
C PHE A 75 -9.34 -5.61 -24.00
N ASN A 76 -10.39 -4.80 -23.88
CA ASN A 76 -11.77 -5.27 -24.01
C ASN A 76 -12.14 -5.42 -25.49
N PHE A 77 -11.58 -6.43 -26.15
CA PHE A 77 -11.69 -6.61 -27.60
C PHE A 77 -13.13 -6.73 -28.14
N ASN A 78 -14.09 -7.06 -27.28
CA ASN A 78 -15.48 -7.29 -27.66
C ASN A 78 -16.34 -6.01 -27.59
N ASP A 79 -15.84 -4.92 -27.02
CA ASP A 79 -16.59 -3.66 -26.87
C ASP A 79 -15.67 -2.43 -26.96
N THR A 80 -15.49 -1.92 -28.19
CA THR A 80 -14.75 -0.66 -28.43
C THR A 80 -15.52 0.58 -27.96
N SER A 81 -16.76 0.43 -27.50
CA SER A 81 -17.58 1.50 -26.93
C SER A 81 -17.65 1.45 -25.40
N TYR A 82 -16.83 0.61 -24.78
CA TYR A 82 -16.78 0.47 -23.34
C TYR A 82 -16.48 1.80 -22.64
N GLN A 83 -17.39 2.23 -21.78
CA GLN A 83 -17.29 3.48 -21.04
C GLN A 83 -16.54 3.23 -19.73
N VAL A 84 -15.39 3.87 -19.47
CA VAL A 84 -14.65 3.72 -18.20
C VAL A 84 -15.25 4.62 -17.09
N PHE A 85 -15.40 5.91 -17.35
CA PHE A 85 -16.03 6.84 -16.41
C PHE A 85 -17.56 6.78 -16.47
N ARG A 86 -18.21 6.59 -15.33
CA ARG A 86 -19.67 6.54 -15.18
C ARG A 86 -20.13 7.50 -14.10
N ASN A 87 -20.83 8.57 -14.46
CA ASN A 87 -21.56 9.37 -13.49
C ASN A 87 -22.89 8.69 -13.16
N VAL A 88 -23.16 8.39 -11.89
CA VAL A 88 -24.41 7.68 -11.49
C VAL A 88 -25.69 8.40 -11.93
N LYS A 89 -25.65 9.73 -12.12
CA LYS A 89 -26.80 10.51 -12.60
C LYS A 89 -27.11 10.25 -14.08
N ASP A 90 -26.12 9.91 -14.90
CA ASP A 90 -26.33 9.51 -16.31
C ASP A 90 -27.08 8.17 -16.41
N PHE A 91 -27.00 7.36 -15.36
CA PHE A 91 -27.71 6.09 -15.23
C PHE A 91 -29.08 6.21 -14.56
N GLY A 92 -29.49 7.43 -14.20
CA GLY A 92 -30.83 7.77 -13.72
C GLY A 92 -30.91 8.15 -12.24
N ALA A 93 -29.80 8.07 -11.49
CA ALA A 93 -29.78 8.44 -10.08
C ALA A 93 -30.14 9.91 -9.90
N LYS A 94 -30.93 10.24 -8.88
CA LYS A 94 -31.37 11.61 -8.61
C LYS A 94 -30.50 12.30 -7.58
N GLY A 95 -30.06 11.58 -6.54
CA GLY A 95 -29.33 12.16 -5.43
C GLY A 95 -30.14 13.23 -4.69
N ASP A 96 -31.46 13.11 -4.68
CA ASP A 96 -32.41 14.11 -4.16
C ASP A 96 -32.87 13.83 -2.72
N GLY A 97 -32.41 12.73 -2.12
CA GLY A 97 -32.78 12.27 -0.78
C GLY A 97 -34.19 11.67 -0.67
N ILE A 98 -34.84 11.39 -1.80
CA ILE A 98 -36.22 10.88 -1.86
C ILE A 98 -36.32 9.67 -2.79
N THR A 99 -35.77 9.77 -3.99
CA THR A 99 -35.81 8.73 -5.01
C THR A 99 -34.88 7.58 -4.61
N ASP A 100 -35.37 6.35 -4.72
CA ASP A 100 -34.54 5.16 -4.58
C ASP A 100 -33.61 5.03 -5.78
N ASP A 101 -32.33 5.28 -5.55
CA ASP A 101 -31.28 5.32 -6.56
C ASP A 101 -30.53 3.98 -6.69
N THR A 102 -30.89 2.94 -5.91
CA THR A 102 -30.20 1.65 -5.90
C THR A 102 -30.04 1.07 -7.30
N ALA A 103 -31.11 1.05 -8.10
CA ALA A 103 -31.08 0.45 -9.43
C ALA A 103 -30.19 1.26 -10.40
N ALA A 104 -30.21 2.58 -10.32
CA ALA A 104 -29.40 3.44 -11.16
C ALA A 104 -27.91 3.32 -10.84
N ILE A 105 -27.56 3.28 -9.56
CA ILE A 105 -26.17 3.11 -9.10
C ILE A 105 -25.63 1.74 -9.53
N ASN A 106 -26.36 0.65 -9.24
CA ASN A 106 -25.94 -0.69 -9.65
C ASN A 106 -25.87 -0.83 -11.18
N LYS A 107 -26.70 -0.10 -11.94
CA LYS A 107 -26.60 -0.03 -13.40
C LYS A 107 -25.33 0.70 -13.85
N ALA A 108 -24.94 1.78 -13.20
CA ALA A 108 -23.67 2.46 -13.49
C ALA A 108 -22.49 1.49 -13.29
N ILE A 109 -22.47 0.78 -12.15
CA ILE A 109 -21.41 -0.18 -11.81
C ILE A 109 -21.37 -1.36 -12.78
N SER A 110 -22.51 -1.93 -13.16
CA SER A 110 -22.58 -3.16 -13.97
C SER A 110 -22.49 -2.93 -15.50
N SER A 111 -22.64 -1.69 -15.95
CA SER A 111 -22.65 -1.35 -17.38
C SER A 111 -21.36 -1.75 -18.12
N GLY A 112 -21.50 -2.28 -19.34
CA GLY A 112 -20.37 -2.68 -20.19
C GLY A 112 -19.91 -4.13 -20.03
N GLY A 113 -20.76 -5.03 -19.51
CA GLY A 113 -20.45 -6.47 -19.45
C GLY A 113 -19.29 -6.80 -18.52
N ARG A 114 -19.28 -6.19 -17.34
CA ARG A 114 -18.16 -6.25 -16.39
C ARG A 114 -18.11 -7.55 -15.58
N CYS A 115 -16.99 -7.73 -14.88
CA CYS A 115 -16.77 -8.86 -13.99
C CYS A 115 -17.55 -8.72 -12.67
N LYS A 116 -18.71 -9.37 -12.63
CA LYS A 116 -19.62 -9.44 -11.49
C LYS A 116 -19.24 -10.59 -10.52
N PRO A 117 -19.36 -10.40 -9.19
CA PRO A 117 -19.25 -11.50 -8.24
C PRO A 117 -20.17 -12.68 -8.62
N GLY A 118 -19.59 -13.87 -8.73
CA GLY A 118 -20.29 -15.13 -9.00
C GLY A 118 -20.40 -15.48 -10.49
N ASP A 119 -20.16 -14.51 -11.39
CA ASP A 119 -20.18 -14.73 -12.84
C ASP A 119 -18.75 -14.80 -13.45
N CYS A 120 -17.75 -14.26 -12.74
CA CYS A 120 -16.33 -14.27 -13.08
C CYS A 120 -15.49 -14.37 -11.79
N GLN A 121 -14.16 -14.58 -11.93
CA GLN A 121 -13.24 -14.63 -10.79
C GLN A 121 -12.38 -13.35 -10.65
N SER A 122 -11.92 -12.80 -11.78
CA SER A 122 -11.19 -11.53 -11.83
C SER A 122 -11.13 -11.00 -13.27
N THR A 123 -10.64 -9.77 -13.45
CA THR A 123 -10.28 -9.24 -14.78
C THR A 123 -9.45 -7.96 -14.70
N THR A 124 -8.69 -7.69 -15.76
CA THR A 124 -8.07 -6.38 -16.01
C THR A 124 -8.72 -5.60 -17.15
N LYS A 125 -9.64 -6.22 -17.89
CA LYS A 125 -10.20 -5.70 -19.14
C LYS A 125 -11.37 -4.73 -18.97
N THR A 126 -12.00 -4.69 -17.79
CA THR A 126 -13.23 -3.92 -17.60
C THR A 126 -13.18 -2.95 -16.39
N PRO A 127 -12.20 -2.02 -16.38
CA PRO A 127 -12.06 -1.03 -15.32
C PRO A 127 -13.25 -0.05 -15.25
N ALA A 128 -13.57 0.42 -14.05
CA ALA A 128 -14.61 1.44 -13.88
C ALA A 128 -14.28 2.50 -12.85
N THR A 129 -14.43 3.77 -13.25
CA THR A 129 -14.60 4.88 -12.32
C THR A 129 -16.09 5.20 -12.22
N VAL A 130 -16.70 4.91 -11.08
CA VAL A 130 -18.11 5.20 -10.80
C VAL A 130 -18.18 6.43 -9.90
N TYR A 131 -18.56 7.54 -10.51
CA TYR A 131 -18.57 8.86 -9.88
C TYR A 131 -19.93 9.22 -9.31
N PHE A 132 -19.92 9.71 -8.07
CA PHE A 132 -21.08 10.23 -7.35
C PHE A 132 -20.95 11.76 -7.22
N PRO A 133 -21.74 12.54 -7.97
CA PRO A 133 -21.87 13.97 -7.72
C PRO A 133 -22.45 14.22 -6.32
N ALA A 134 -22.26 15.42 -5.80
CA ALA A 134 -22.90 15.84 -4.54
C ALA A 134 -24.43 15.58 -4.58
N GLY A 135 -24.96 15.05 -3.48
CA GLY A 135 -26.36 14.66 -3.34
C GLY A 135 -26.58 13.65 -2.22
N THR A 136 -27.83 13.30 -1.98
CA THR A 136 -28.22 12.20 -1.08
C THR A 136 -28.92 11.12 -1.89
N TYR A 137 -28.30 9.95 -1.97
CA TYR A 137 -28.74 8.80 -2.76
C TYR A 137 -29.41 7.80 -1.81
N ILE A 138 -30.73 7.69 -1.90
CA ILE A 138 -31.47 6.72 -1.08
C ILE A 138 -31.30 5.33 -1.69
N ILE A 139 -30.98 4.32 -0.86
CA ILE A 139 -30.88 2.94 -1.31
C ILE A 139 -31.74 1.98 -0.48
N SER A 140 -32.40 1.03 -1.14
CA SER A 140 -33.17 -0.04 -0.48
C SER A 140 -32.48 -1.41 -0.50
N SER A 141 -31.43 -1.59 -1.31
CA SER A 141 -30.55 -2.76 -1.25
C SER A 141 -29.10 -2.41 -1.52
N SER A 142 -28.21 -3.38 -1.28
CA SER A 142 -26.77 -3.23 -1.46
C SER A 142 -26.41 -2.70 -2.85
N ILE A 143 -25.44 -1.79 -2.86
CA ILE A 143 -24.63 -1.46 -4.02
C ILE A 143 -23.58 -2.58 -4.13
N VAL A 144 -23.63 -3.37 -5.20
CA VAL A 144 -22.72 -4.50 -5.39
C VAL A 144 -21.49 -4.00 -6.12
N ASP A 145 -20.34 -4.06 -5.46
CA ASP A 145 -19.08 -3.64 -6.03
C ASP A 145 -18.47 -4.73 -6.92
N TYR A 146 -18.19 -4.37 -8.17
CA TYR A 146 -17.66 -5.31 -9.17
C TYR A 146 -16.14 -5.28 -9.17
N TYR A 147 -15.51 -6.28 -9.78
CA TYR A 147 -14.05 -6.33 -9.89
C TYR A 147 -13.48 -5.08 -10.59
N ILE A 148 -12.30 -4.59 -10.18
CA ILE A 148 -11.61 -3.41 -10.73
C ILE A 148 -12.50 -2.14 -10.81
N THR A 149 -13.20 -1.83 -9.72
CA THR A 149 -14.07 -0.64 -9.60
C THR A 149 -13.47 0.39 -8.63
N GLN A 150 -13.50 1.66 -9.03
CA GLN A 150 -13.25 2.81 -8.19
C GLN A 150 -14.55 3.58 -7.98
N ILE A 151 -15.10 3.55 -6.77
CA ILE A 151 -16.26 4.33 -6.36
C ILE A 151 -15.76 5.65 -5.78
N ILE A 152 -16.07 6.77 -6.44
CA ILE A 152 -15.53 8.09 -6.10
C ILE A 152 -16.66 9.09 -5.91
N GLY A 153 -16.82 9.64 -4.72
CA GLY A 153 -17.68 10.78 -4.47
C GLY A 153 -17.00 12.13 -4.70
N ASN A 154 -17.80 13.18 -4.85
CA ASN A 154 -17.33 14.56 -4.90
C ASN A 154 -16.70 14.96 -3.54
N PRO A 155 -15.39 15.25 -3.45
CA PRO A 155 -14.74 15.61 -2.18
C PRO A 155 -15.13 17.00 -1.67
N ASN A 156 -15.56 17.92 -2.55
CA ASN A 156 -15.96 19.28 -2.17
C ASN A 156 -17.34 19.32 -1.50
N GLN A 157 -18.13 18.26 -1.64
CA GLN A 157 -19.32 17.98 -0.84
C GLN A 157 -19.63 16.49 -0.92
N LEU A 158 -19.24 15.75 0.13
CA LEU A 158 -19.37 14.29 0.18
C LEU A 158 -20.81 13.85 -0.12
N PRO A 159 -21.02 13.03 -1.16
CA PRO A 159 -22.29 12.35 -1.40
C PRO A 159 -22.69 11.49 -0.20
N VAL A 160 -23.97 11.51 0.13
CA VAL A 160 -24.54 10.67 1.18
C VAL A 160 -25.24 9.49 0.54
N ILE A 161 -24.79 8.28 0.81
CA ILE A 161 -25.51 7.04 0.52
C ILE A 161 -26.32 6.71 1.77
N LYS A 162 -27.65 6.79 1.68
CA LYS A 162 -28.54 6.66 2.83
C LYS A 162 -29.46 5.47 2.66
N ALA A 163 -29.41 4.54 3.60
CA ALA A 163 -30.29 3.39 3.60
C ALA A 163 -31.75 3.77 3.91
N THR A 164 -32.71 3.08 3.29
CA THR A 164 -34.11 3.14 3.73
C THR A 164 -34.30 2.37 5.05
N ALA A 165 -35.37 2.68 5.80
CA ALA A 165 -35.71 1.95 7.03
C ALA A 165 -36.03 0.45 6.82
N ARG A 166 -36.27 0.01 5.57
CA ARG A 166 -36.49 -1.39 5.20
C ARG A 166 -35.39 -1.91 4.28
N PHE A 167 -34.19 -1.36 4.38
CA PHE A 167 -33.04 -1.81 3.60
C PHE A 167 -32.84 -3.32 3.72
N THR A 168 -32.63 -3.98 2.59
CA THR A 168 -32.31 -5.40 2.50
C THR A 168 -31.01 -5.59 1.75
N GLY A 169 -29.99 -6.11 2.44
CA GLY A 169 -28.66 -6.29 1.88
C GLY A 169 -27.68 -6.64 2.99
N PHE A 170 -26.46 -7.03 2.61
CA PHE A 170 -25.42 -7.32 3.60
C PHE A 170 -24.80 -6.01 4.09
N GLY A 171 -24.03 -5.31 3.23
CA GLY A 171 -23.59 -3.94 3.45
C GLY A 171 -24.30 -2.92 2.55
N LEU A 172 -24.29 -1.63 2.89
CA LEU A 172 -24.75 -0.58 1.97
C LEU A 172 -23.95 -0.65 0.67
N ILE A 173 -22.63 -0.89 0.79
CA ILE A 173 -21.76 -1.34 -0.28
C ILE A 173 -21.29 -2.76 0.04
N ASP A 174 -21.47 -3.68 -0.90
CA ASP A 174 -21.10 -5.08 -0.79
C ASP A 174 -19.92 -5.38 -1.75
N GLY A 175 -18.72 -5.52 -1.19
CA GLY A 175 -17.47 -5.79 -1.89
C GLY A 175 -17.44 -7.15 -2.59
N ASP A 176 -18.11 -8.14 -1.99
CA ASP A 176 -18.23 -9.48 -2.55
C ASP A 176 -19.42 -10.22 -1.94
N THR A 177 -20.46 -10.42 -2.75
CA THR A 177 -21.67 -11.11 -2.30
C THR A 177 -21.39 -12.58 -1.95
N TYR A 178 -22.09 -13.12 -0.95
CA TYR A 178 -22.04 -14.55 -0.65
C TYR A 178 -22.82 -15.39 -1.68
N GLY A 179 -22.17 -16.44 -2.19
CA GLY A 179 -22.77 -17.52 -2.97
C GLY A 179 -22.99 -18.80 -2.14
N ALA A 180 -23.19 -19.93 -2.81
CA ALA A 180 -23.44 -21.22 -2.16
C ALA A 180 -22.21 -21.76 -1.39
N ASN A 181 -21.00 -21.32 -1.74
CA ASN A 181 -19.73 -21.85 -1.22
C ASN A 181 -18.90 -20.79 -0.46
N GLY A 182 -19.56 -19.76 0.10
CA GLY A 182 -18.89 -18.62 0.72
C GLY A 182 -18.86 -17.41 -0.21
N LEU A 183 -17.81 -16.59 -0.10
CA LEU A 183 -17.58 -15.43 -0.96
C LEU A 183 -17.52 -15.82 -2.45
N ASN A 184 -18.08 -14.98 -3.33
CA ASN A 184 -18.19 -15.29 -4.74
C ASN A 184 -16.87 -15.05 -5.50
N PHE A 185 -16.05 -14.11 -5.03
CA PHE A 185 -14.65 -14.00 -5.38
C PHE A 185 -13.79 -14.67 -4.29
N GLY A 186 -12.63 -15.20 -4.66
CA GLY A 186 -11.61 -15.55 -3.66
C GLY A 186 -11.08 -14.26 -3.05
N ALA A 187 -11.28 -14.04 -1.75
CA ALA A 187 -10.91 -12.77 -1.08
C ALA A 187 -9.43 -12.39 -1.21
N THR A 188 -8.53 -13.37 -1.37
CA THR A 188 -7.09 -13.17 -1.64
C THR A 188 -6.78 -12.71 -3.07
N ASN A 189 -7.78 -12.74 -3.96
CA ASN A 189 -7.65 -12.38 -5.38
C ASN A 189 -8.53 -11.19 -5.77
N VAL A 190 -9.03 -10.40 -4.79
CA VAL A 190 -9.84 -9.20 -5.05
C VAL A 190 -8.93 -7.97 -5.06
N PHE A 191 -8.44 -7.58 -6.25
CA PHE A 191 -7.44 -6.53 -6.44
C PHE A 191 -8.02 -5.25 -7.07
N TYR A 192 -7.23 -4.16 -7.06
CA TYR A 192 -7.41 -2.93 -7.85
C TYR A 192 -8.75 -2.21 -7.63
N ARG A 193 -9.15 -2.03 -6.37
CA ARG A 193 -10.43 -1.37 -6.00
C ARG A 193 -10.24 -0.17 -5.11
N GLN A 194 -11.11 0.82 -5.25
CA GLN A 194 -11.10 2.00 -4.39
C GLN A 194 -12.52 2.40 -4.01
N ILE A 195 -12.71 2.83 -2.76
CA ILE A 195 -13.89 3.61 -2.37
C ILE A 195 -13.41 4.87 -1.68
N ARG A 196 -13.84 6.03 -2.17
CA ARG A 196 -13.47 7.31 -1.56
C ARG A 196 -14.53 8.39 -1.60
N ASN A 197 -14.45 9.28 -0.61
CA ASN A 197 -15.25 10.50 -0.49
C ASN A 197 -16.75 10.25 -0.35
N LEU A 198 -17.18 9.50 0.67
CA LEU A 198 -18.59 9.19 0.88
C LEU A 198 -19.02 9.38 2.33
N VAL A 199 -20.30 9.67 2.52
CA VAL A 199 -20.99 9.44 3.80
C VAL A 199 -21.91 8.24 3.63
N LEU A 200 -21.79 7.24 4.50
CA LEU A 200 -22.67 6.08 4.56
C LEU A 200 -23.59 6.22 5.76
N ASP A 201 -24.87 6.45 5.52
CA ASP A 201 -25.88 6.72 6.55
C ASP A 201 -26.82 5.52 6.75
N LEU A 202 -26.64 4.83 7.88
CA LEU A 202 -27.43 3.68 8.32
C LEU A 202 -28.54 4.08 9.30
N THR A 203 -28.66 5.36 9.69
CA THR A 203 -29.46 5.78 10.85
C THR A 203 -30.97 5.55 10.72
N GLU A 204 -31.49 5.38 9.50
CA GLU A 204 -32.91 5.02 9.27
C GLU A 204 -33.18 3.53 9.46
N ILE A 205 -32.17 2.67 9.33
CA ILE A 205 -32.33 1.25 9.64
C ILE A 205 -32.62 1.14 11.14
N PRO A 206 -33.64 0.38 11.58
CA PRO A 206 -33.95 0.22 12.99
C PRO A 206 -32.71 -0.21 13.78
N SER A 207 -32.41 0.47 14.89
CA SER A 207 -31.17 0.30 15.63
C SER A 207 -30.95 -1.15 16.08
N ASN A 208 -32.01 -1.90 16.38
CA ASN A 208 -31.94 -3.30 16.77
C ASN A 208 -31.70 -4.30 15.62
N SER A 209 -31.54 -3.81 14.38
CA SER A 209 -31.26 -4.63 13.19
C SER A 209 -29.79 -4.57 12.82
N SER A 210 -29.20 -5.72 12.50
CA SER A 210 -27.83 -5.77 11.98
C SER A 210 -27.78 -5.16 10.57
N ALA A 211 -26.81 -4.29 10.35
CA ALA A 211 -26.53 -3.70 9.04
C ALA A 211 -25.06 -3.26 8.99
N TYR A 212 -24.44 -3.40 7.83
CA TYR A 212 -23.05 -3.00 7.60
C TYR A 212 -23.00 -1.77 6.68
N GLY A 213 -22.07 -0.85 6.91
CA GLY A 213 -21.77 0.22 5.97
C GLY A 213 -21.09 -0.33 4.73
N ILE A 214 -19.93 -0.96 4.91
CA ILE A 214 -19.18 -1.63 3.84
C ILE A 214 -18.83 -3.05 4.27
N HIS A 215 -19.07 -4.00 3.36
CA HIS A 215 -18.47 -5.34 3.38
C HIS A 215 -17.25 -5.33 2.45
N TRP A 216 -16.05 -5.59 2.98
CA TRP A 216 -14.79 -5.33 2.27
C TRP A 216 -13.78 -6.49 2.31
N PRO A 217 -14.16 -7.72 1.91
CA PRO A 217 -13.21 -8.80 1.71
C PRO A 217 -12.36 -8.47 0.48
N THR A 218 -11.06 -8.27 0.70
CA THR A 218 -10.18 -7.67 -0.31
C THR A 218 -8.74 -8.13 -0.17
N ALA A 219 -7.97 -7.89 -1.24
CA ALA A 219 -6.54 -8.14 -1.30
C ALA A 219 -5.73 -6.85 -1.59
N GLN A 220 -4.52 -7.00 -2.15
CA GLN A 220 -3.59 -5.91 -2.44
C GLN A 220 -4.13 -4.91 -3.49
N ALA A 221 -3.49 -3.75 -3.58
CA ALA A 221 -3.90 -2.63 -4.45
C ALA A 221 -5.36 -2.23 -4.26
N THR A 222 -5.84 -2.25 -3.02
CA THR A 222 -7.17 -1.76 -2.67
C THR A 222 -7.10 -0.69 -1.58
N SER A 223 -8.01 0.29 -1.66
CA SER A 223 -8.04 1.38 -0.69
C SER A 223 -9.44 1.89 -0.33
N LEU A 224 -9.61 2.21 0.95
CA LEU A 224 -10.71 3.04 1.46
C LEU A 224 -10.13 4.38 1.93
N GLN A 225 -10.70 5.49 1.47
CA GLN A 225 -10.19 6.83 1.80
C GLN A 225 -11.33 7.84 2.01
N ASN A 226 -11.26 8.66 3.07
CA ASN A 226 -12.18 9.79 3.28
C ASN A 226 -13.67 9.36 3.29
N ILE A 227 -14.02 8.45 4.20
CA ILE A 227 -15.38 7.91 4.33
C ILE A 227 -15.90 8.17 5.75
N VAL A 228 -17.15 8.65 5.84
CA VAL A 228 -17.85 8.84 7.12
C VAL A 228 -18.97 7.83 7.25
N PHE A 229 -18.91 6.99 8.28
CA PHE A 229 -19.96 6.05 8.67
C PHE A 229 -20.85 6.71 9.73
N GLN A 230 -22.14 6.88 9.42
CA GLN A 230 -23.16 7.40 10.34
C GLN A 230 -24.08 6.26 10.76
N MET A 231 -24.00 5.88 12.02
CA MET A 231 -24.77 4.79 12.61
C MET A 231 -25.59 5.29 13.81
N SER A 232 -26.59 4.52 14.21
CA SER A 232 -27.40 4.78 15.40
C SER A 232 -26.56 4.65 16.67
N ASP A 233 -26.66 5.64 17.55
CA ASP A 233 -26.10 5.68 18.91
C ASP A 233 -27.09 5.17 19.98
N ALA A 234 -28.28 4.73 19.59
CA ALA A 234 -29.27 4.18 20.50
C ALA A 234 -28.73 2.96 21.25
N ILE A 235 -29.03 2.88 22.55
CA ILE A 235 -28.67 1.74 23.41
C ILE A 235 -29.18 0.43 22.78
N GLY A 236 -28.28 -0.55 22.65
CA GLY A 236 -28.59 -1.84 22.04
C GLY A 236 -28.57 -1.87 20.51
N THR A 237 -28.03 -0.82 19.87
CA THR A 237 -27.77 -0.80 18.42
C THR A 237 -27.02 -2.06 17.96
N GLN A 238 -27.34 -2.55 16.76
CA GLN A 238 -26.70 -3.69 16.10
C GLN A 238 -26.00 -3.28 14.79
N GLN A 239 -25.97 -1.98 14.48
CA GLN A 239 -25.34 -1.45 13.27
C GLN A 239 -23.81 -1.49 13.38
N GLN A 240 -23.16 -1.75 12.26
CA GLN A 240 -21.71 -1.89 12.16
C GLN A 240 -21.18 -1.12 10.96
N GLY A 241 -20.01 -0.49 11.07
CA GLY A 241 -19.49 0.39 10.02
C GLY A 241 -18.85 -0.40 8.88
N LEU A 242 -17.74 -1.07 9.18
CA LEU A 242 -16.94 -1.83 8.23
C LEU A 242 -16.82 -3.29 8.67
N PHE A 243 -16.96 -4.22 7.75
CA PHE A 243 -16.82 -5.65 8.01
C PHE A 243 -15.89 -6.30 6.98
N ILE A 244 -14.84 -6.93 7.49
CA ILE A 244 -13.87 -7.73 6.73
C ILE A 244 -13.71 -9.05 7.48
N GLU A 245 -14.01 -10.16 6.83
CA GLU A 245 -13.89 -11.51 7.39
C GLU A 245 -12.75 -12.32 6.79
N GLY A 246 -12.20 -11.89 5.65
CA GLY A 246 -11.00 -12.47 5.07
C GLY A 246 -10.42 -11.65 3.91
N GLY A 247 -9.27 -12.12 3.41
CA GLY A 247 -8.54 -11.55 2.29
C GLY A 247 -7.03 -11.49 2.54
N SER A 248 -6.30 -10.77 1.66
CA SER A 248 -4.84 -10.54 1.74
C SER A 248 -4.55 -9.05 1.56
N GLY A 249 -5.02 -8.30 2.53
CA GLY A 249 -5.38 -6.91 2.41
C GLY A 249 -4.21 -5.94 2.35
N GLY A 250 -4.62 -4.74 1.94
CA GLY A 250 -3.77 -3.61 1.62
C GLY A 250 -3.98 -2.46 2.60
N PHE A 251 -4.61 -1.38 2.14
CA PHE A 251 -4.49 -0.07 2.80
C PHE A 251 -5.82 0.64 3.03
N MET A 252 -5.97 1.35 4.15
CA MET A 252 -7.10 2.25 4.34
C MET A 252 -6.72 3.46 5.19
N ASN A 253 -7.31 4.61 4.88
CA ASN A 253 -7.10 5.83 5.66
C ASN A 253 -8.28 6.79 5.72
N ASP A 254 -8.18 7.75 6.64
CA ASP A 254 -9.08 8.90 6.74
C ASP A 254 -10.56 8.49 6.88
N LEU A 255 -10.85 7.49 7.71
CA LEU A 255 -12.21 7.02 7.95
C LEU A 255 -12.73 7.53 9.30
N ILE A 256 -14.01 7.91 9.33
CA ILE A 256 -14.69 8.40 10.54
C ILE A 256 -15.92 7.54 10.81
N PHE A 257 -16.03 7.00 12.02
CA PHE A 257 -17.14 6.17 12.47
C PHE A 257 -17.87 6.87 13.61
N ASN A 258 -19.18 7.11 13.45
CA ASN A 258 -20.01 7.74 14.47
C ASN A 258 -21.17 6.81 14.85
N GLY A 259 -21.31 6.53 16.15
CA GLY A 259 -22.34 5.61 16.66
C GLY A 259 -22.05 4.14 16.33
N GLY A 260 -23.05 3.27 16.52
CA GLY A 260 -22.96 1.86 16.16
C GLY A 260 -22.46 0.93 17.26
N LYS A 261 -22.71 -0.36 17.05
CA LYS A 261 -22.25 -1.45 17.91
C LYS A 261 -20.74 -1.64 17.74
N THR A 262 -20.32 -1.77 16.49
CA THR A 262 -18.92 -1.96 16.14
C THR A 262 -18.54 -1.00 15.02
N GLY A 263 -17.45 -0.26 15.20
CA GLY A 263 -16.96 0.66 14.17
C GLY A 263 -16.45 -0.13 12.99
N ALA A 264 -15.46 -0.98 13.24
CA ALA A 264 -14.94 -1.92 12.27
C ALA A 264 -14.72 -3.32 12.87
N VAL A 265 -15.07 -4.35 12.11
CA VAL A 265 -14.72 -5.75 12.36
C VAL A 265 -13.69 -6.17 11.33
N PHE A 266 -12.54 -6.66 11.79
CA PHE A 266 -11.39 -6.96 10.94
C PHE A 266 -10.92 -8.40 11.08
N GLY A 267 -10.90 -9.11 9.95
CA GLY A 267 -10.38 -10.46 9.78
C GLY A 267 -9.66 -10.52 8.44
N ASN A 268 -8.34 -10.56 8.42
CA ASN A 268 -7.55 -10.57 7.19
C ASN A 268 -6.10 -10.95 7.48
N GLN A 269 -5.38 -11.55 6.53
CA GLN A 269 -3.97 -11.90 6.69
C GLN A 269 -3.15 -10.71 7.20
N GLN A 270 -3.18 -9.59 6.48
CA GLN A 270 -2.48 -8.37 6.88
C GLN A 270 -3.20 -7.12 6.39
N PHE A 271 -2.91 -5.98 7.03
CA PHE A 271 -3.37 -4.67 6.58
C PHE A 271 -2.54 -3.53 7.16
N THR A 272 -2.54 -2.39 6.48
CA THR A 272 -2.06 -1.11 7.01
C THR A 272 -3.19 -0.11 7.09
N VAL A 273 -3.42 0.43 8.28
CA VAL A 273 -4.56 1.29 8.60
C VAL A 273 -4.06 2.60 9.19
N ARG A 274 -4.48 3.75 8.64
CA ARG A 274 -4.02 5.06 9.14
C ARG A 274 -5.10 6.11 9.29
N ASN A 275 -5.03 6.92 10.35
CA ASN A 275 -5.91 8.09 10.54
C ASN A 275 -7.41 7.73 10.56
N LEU A 276 -7.78 6.75 11.38
CA LEU A 276 -9.19 6.42 11.64
C LEU A 276 -9.66 7.13 12.90
N THR A 277 -10.92 7.57 12.91
CA THR A 277 -11.56 8.20 14.06
C THR A 277 -12.86 7.50 14.42
N PHE A 278 -13.04 7.14 15.68
CA PHE A 278 -14.24 6.49 16.20
C PHE A 278 -14.87 7.37 17.30
N ASN A 279 -16.16 7.67 17.17
CA ASN A 279 -16.89 8.53 18.10
C ASN A 279 -18.18 7.84 18.56
N ASN A 280 -18.36 7.68 19.88
CA ASN A 280 -19.59 7.15 20.46
C ASN A 280 -19.95 5.73 19.95
N VAL A 281 -18.93 4.93 19.66
CA VAL A 281 -19.09 3.53 19.24
C VAL A 281 -19.02 2.65 20.48
N VAL A 282 -19.75 1.54 20.54
CA VAL A 282 -19.59 0.60 21.67
C VAL A 282 -18.19 -0.02 21.63
N THR A 283 -17.86 -0.74 20.56
CA THR A 283 -16.50 -1.24 20.28
C THR A 283 -15.94 -0.56 19.03
N ALA A 284 -14.86 0.20 19.14
CA ALA A 284 -14.32 0.90 17.98
C ALA A 284 -13.79 -0.09 16.92
N ILE A 285 -12.91 -1.02 17.32
CA ILE A 285 -12.33 -2.04 16.46
C ILE A 285 -12.45 -3.41 17.14
N ASP A 286 -13.00 -4.39 16.42
CA ASP A 286 -13.06 -5.80 16.81
C ASP A 286 -12.24 -6.63 15.81
N GLN A 287 -11.01 -6.97 16.17
CA GLN A 287 -10.13 -7.81 15.34
C GLN A 287 -10.46 -9.27 15.63
N ILE A 288 -11.07 -9.95 14.66
CA ILE A 288 -11.53 -11.33 14.79
C ILE A 288 -10.47 -12.37 14.43
N TRP A 289 -9.55 -12.03 13.52
CA TRP A 289 -8.32 -12.79 13.24
C TRP A 289 -7.33 -11.96 12.41
N ASP A 290 -6.05 -12.29 12.46
CA ASP A 290 -5.06 -11.82 11.48
C ASP A 290 -3.79 -12.69 11.50
N TRP A 291 -2.84 -12.35 10.63
CA TRP A 291 -1.43 -12.68 10.81
C TRP A 291 -0.66 -11.47 11.35
N GLY A 292 -0.85 -10.28 10.76
CA GLY A 292 -0.29 -9.06 11.32
C GLY A 292 -0.89 -7.77 10.76
N TRP A 293 -1.23 -6.83 11.64
CA TRP A 293 -1.78 -5.53 11.25
C TRP A 293 -1.02 -4.36 11.85
N THR A 294 -0.87 -3.29 11.06
CA THR A 294 -0.26 -2.03 11.52
C THR A 294 -1.26 -0.88 11.47
N TYR A 295 -1.43 -0.25 12.62
CA TYR A 295 -2.34 0.86 12.88
C TYR A 295 -1.57 2.13 13.22
N MET A 296 -1.77 3.20 12.45
CA MET A 296 -1.09 4.47 12.66
C MET A 296 -2.09 5.63 12.85
N GLY A 297 -1.97 6.38 13.94
CA GLY A 297 -2.78 7.58 14.14
C GLY A 297 -4.27 7.33 14.32
N ILE A 298 -4.65 6.28 15.03
CA ILE A 298 -6.04 5.95 15.36
C ILE A 298 -6.52 6.84 16.50
N ASN A 299 -7.76 7.35 16.42
CA ASN A 299 -8.35 8.23 17.43
C ASN A 299 -9.69 7.65 17.89
N ILE A 300 -9.79 7.27 19.16
CA ILE A 300 -10.97 6.62 19.74
C ILE A 300 -11.53 7.53 20.83
N ASN A 301 -12.78 7.98 20.67
CA ASN A 301 -13.41 8.96 21.54
C ASN A 301 -14.76 8.44 22.06
N ASN A 302 -14.94 8.49 23.38
CA ASN A 302 -16.21 8.17 24.04
C ASN A 302 -16.75 6.77 23.65
N CYS A 303 -15.88 5.76 23.69
CA CYS A 303 -16.24 4.37 23.38
C CYS A 303 -16.24 3.50 24.64
N THR A 304 -16.92 2.36 24.64
CA THR A 304 -16.77 1.40 25.75
C THR A 304 -15.44 0.65 25.60
N THR A 305 -15.19 0.10 24.42
CA THR A 305 -13.96 -0.61 24.09
C THR A 305 -13.30 0.05 22.89
N GLY A 306 -11.99 0.28 22.98
CA GLY A 306 -11.20 0.76 21.86
C GLY A 306 -10.89 -0.36 20.86
N LEU A 307 -9.77 -1.05 21.07
CA LEU A 307 -9.32 -2.16 20.23
C LEU A 307 -9.51 -3.49 20.98
N ASN A 308 -10.31 -4.40 20.41
CA ASN A 308 -10.44 -5.76 20.92
C ASN A 308 -9.68 -6.72 20.01
N ILE A 309 -8.65 -7.38 20.56
CA ILE A 309 -7.85 -8.42 19.89
C ILE A 309 -7.97 -9.78 20.58
N SER A 310 -8.95 -9.95 21.48
CA SER A 310 -9.06 -11.15 22.32
C SER A 310 -9.81 -12.32 21.66
N SER A 311 -9.95 -12.32 20.33
CA SER A 311 -10.70 -13.35 19.61
C SER A 311 -10.09 -14.74 19.82
N GLY A 312 -10.96 -15.74 20.03
CA GLY A 312 -10.57 -17.11 20.39
C GLY A 312 -10.17 -17.30 21.87
N GLY A 313 -9.96 -16.21 22.62
CA GLY A 313 -9.55 -16.25 24.02
C GLY A 313 -8.15 -16.83 24.19
N SER A 314 -7.73 -17.03 25.44
CA SER A 314 -6.34 -17.44 25.72
C SER A 314 -6.02 -18.86 25.25
N SER A 315 -6.99 -19.69 24.92
CA SER A 315 -6.75 -21.09 24.52
C SER A 315 -6.57 -21.31 23.03
N ASP A 316 -6.97 -20.34 22.20
CA ASP A 316 -7.00 -20.47 20.73
C ASP A 316 -6.98 -19.08 20.08
N GLN A 317 -5.94 -18.29 20.39
CA GLN A 317 -5.81 -16.91 19.94
C GLN A 317 -5.88 -16.82 18.41
N ALA A 318 -6.92 -16.17 17.89
CA ALA A 318 -7.15 -16.03 16.45
C ALA A 318 -6.44 -14.81 15.85
N VAL A 319 -6.14 -13.80 16.68
CA VAL A 319 -5.34 -12.63 16.31
C VAL A 319 -3.88 -12.95 16.63
N VAL A 320 -2.99 -12.82 15.65
CA VAL A 320 -1.58 -13.13 15.82
C VAL A 320 -0.82 -11.90 16.28
N SER A 321 -0.95 -10.76 15.58
CA SER A 321 -0.15 -9.60 15.93
C SER A 321 -0.72 -8.25 15.51
N VAL A 322 -0.65 -7.28 16.43
CA VAL A 322 -1.05 -5.89 16.18
C VAL A 322 0.05 -4.91 16.59
N THR A 323 0.43 -4.04 15.65
CA THR A 323 1.30 -2.87 15.90
C THR A 323 0.45 -1.60 15.90
N LEU A 324 0.30 -0.92 17.05
CA LEU A 324 -0.45 0.33 17.17
C LEU A 324 0.49 1.48 17.51
N ILE A 325 0.50 2.52 16.68
CA ILE A 325 1.39 3.67 16.83
C ILE A 325 0.70 5.02 16.67
N ASP A 326 1.26 6.05 17.31
CA ASP A 326 0.87 7.47 17.15
C ASP A 326 -0.61 7.77 17.42
N SER A 327 -1.26 6.90 18.21
CA SER A 327 -2.71 6.82 18.38
C SER A 327 -3.18 7.43 19.70
N SER A 328 -4.48 7.68 19.81
CA SER A 328 -5.08 8.27 21.00
C SER A 328 -6.42 7.64 21.38
N PHE A 329 -6.64 7.52 22.68
CA PHE A 329 -7.89 7.06 23.28
C PHE A 329 -8.34 8.09 24.31
N ARG A 330 -9.61 8.46 24.26
CA ARG A 330 -10.18 9.50 25.10
C ARG A 330 -11.57 9.15 25.57
N ASP A 331 -11.80 9.34 26.87
CA ASP A 331 -13.11 9.13 27.50
C ASP A 331 -13.65 7.72 27.20
N THR A 332 -12.76 6.71 27.21
CA THR A 332 -13.05 5.32 26.83
C THR A 332 -12.82 4.40 28.01
N ASP A 333 -13.72 3.44 28.28
CA ASP A 333 -13.63 2.61 29.49
C ASP A 333 -12.40 1.68 29.46
N VAL A 334 -12.19 0.98 28.34
CA VAL A 334 -11.03 0.09 28.11
C VAL A 334 -10.40 0.42 26.76
N ALA A 335 -9.11 0.79 26.76
CA ALA A 335 -8.41 1.13 25.52
C ALA A 335 -8.19 -0.12 24.66
N ILE A 336 -7.61 -1.18 25.22
CA ILE A 336 -7.26 -2.40 24.50
C ILE A 336 -7.64 -3.63 25.34
N ILE A 337 -8.25 -4.64 24.70
CA ILE A 337 -8.51 -5.96 25.28
C ILE A 337 -7.66 -6.99 24.53
N THR A 338 -6.85 -7.74 25.27
CA THR A 338 -6.02 -8.86 24.78
C THR A 338 -6.45 -10.18 25.41
N ALA A 339 -6.08 -11.28 24.75
CA ALA A 339 -6.18 -12.64 25.29
C ALA A 339 -4.82 -13.22 25.70
N TYR A 340 -3.74 -12.47 25.46
CA TYR A 340 -2.38 -12.91 25.76
C TYR A 340 -2.15 -13.03 27.26
N ASN A 341 -1.46 -14.09 27.65
CA ASN A 341 -0.88 -14.26 28.98
C ASN A 341 0.17 -15.37 28.96
N ASN A 342 0.87 -15.61 30.07
CA ASN A 342 1.93 -16.62 30.17
C ASN A 342 1.50 -18.07 29.82
N SER A 343 0.22 -18.36 29.67
CA SER A 343 -0.31 -19.67 29.30
C SER A 343 -1.22 -19.63 28.07
N SER A 344 -1.22 -18.53 27.32
CA SER A 344 -2.03 -18.41 26.12
C SER A 344 -1.47 -19.27 24.98
N LEU A 345 -2.37 -19.73 24.10
CA LEU A 345 -2.07 -20.59 22.96
C LEU A 345 -2.71 -20.03 21.69
N PRO A 346 -2.05 -20.15 20.52
CA PRO A 346 -0.64 -20.49 20.33
C PRO A 346 0.29 -19.54 21.11
N GLU A 347 1.46 -20.03 21.56
CA GLU A 347 2.31 -19.31 22.53
C GLU A 347 2.85 -17.98 21.96
N ALA A 348 3.14 -17.94 20.66
CA ALA A 348 3.63 -16.74 19.98
C ALA A 348 2.51 -15.87 19.36
N ALA A 349 1.24 -16.27 19.47
CA ALA A 349 0.11 -15.47 18.99
C ALA A 349 -0.37 -14.44 20.02
N GLY A 350 -1.30 -13.57 19.62
CA GLY A 350 -1.90 -12.54 20.48
C GLY A 350 -0.97 -11.38 20.81
N ASN A 351 0.05 -11.14 20.01
CA ASN A 351 0.99 -10.06 20.24
C ASN A 351 0.32 -8.68 20.10
N LEU A 352 0.78 -7.77 20.96
CA LEU A 352 0.55 -6.35 20.86
C LEU A 352 1.87 -5.58 20.98
N ILE A 353 2.10 -4.61 20.09
CA ILE A 353 3.15 -3.59 20.20
C ILE A 353 2.50 -2.21 20.19
N LEU A 354 2.85 -1.38 21.19
CA LEU A 354 2.41 0.00 21.35
C LEU A 354 3.60 0.95 21.28
N ASP A 355 3.51 1.99 20.46
CA ASP A 355 4.52 3.06 20.41
C ASP A 355 3.85 4.44 20.25
N ASN A 356 4.08 5.32 21.22
CA ASN A 356 3.50 6.67 21.29
C ASN A 356 1.95 6.69 21.36
N ILE A 357 1.39 6.07 22.41
CA ILE A 357 -0.07 6.01 22.64
C ILE A 357 -0.51 7.02 23.70
N HIS A 358 -1.44 7.90 23.33
CA HIS A 358 -1.98 8.93 24.20
C HIS A 358 -3.31 8.50 24.82
N LEU A 359 -3.41 8.50 26.15
CA LEU A 359 -4.63 8.21 26.88
C LEU A 359 -5.12 9.46 27.61
N THR A 360 -6.42 9.74 27.56
CA THR A 360 -7.04 10.82 28.35
C THR A 360 -8.35 10.33 28.94
N ASN A 361 -8.43 10.25 30.28
CA ASN A 361 -9.60 9.70 30.97
C ASN A 361 -9.99 8.29 30.45
N VAL A 362 -9.01 7.38 30.48
CA VAL A 362 -9.15 5.97 30.07
C VAL A 362 -8.62 5.12 31.23
N PRO A 363 -9.48 4.59 32.12
CA PRO A 363 -9.02 3.99 33.37
C PRO A 363 -8.23 2.67 33.17
N ILE A 364 -8.52 1.92 32.11
CA ILE A 364 -7.81 0.67 31.79
C ILE A 364 -7.17 0.83 30.40
N ALA A 365 -5.84 0.80 30.36
CA ALA A 365 -5.10 0.85 29.10
C ALA A 365 -5.14 -0.51 28.40
N ILE A 366 -4.83 -1.58 29.14
CA ILE A 366 -4.80 -2.96 28.63
C ILE A 366 -5.52 -3.87 29.63
N GLN A 367 -6.47 -4.65 29.11
CA GLN A 367 -7.24 -5.64 29.85
C GLN A 367 -7.00 -7.04 29.28
N GLU A 368 -6.78 -8.02 30.15
CA GLU A 368 -6.83 -9.44 29.83
C GLU A 368 -8.05 -10.03 30.56
N SER A 369 -9.03 -10.54 29.81
CA SER A 369 -10.29 -11.04 30.38
C SER A 369 -10.99 -9.99 31.29
N GLN A 370 -10.91 -10.12 32.62
CA GLN A 370 -11.43 -9.14 33.58
C GLN A 370 -10.31 -8.47 34.41
N ASN A 371 -9.05 -8.82 34.15
CA ASN A 371 -7.87 -8.34 34.86
C ASN A 371 -7.28 -7.12 34.14
N THR A 372 -6.85 -6.13 34.90
CA THR A 372 -6.07 -5.01 34.37
C THR A 372 -4.61 -5.42 34.23
N VAL A 373 -4.10 -5.48 33.00
CA VAL A 373 -2.68 -5.69 32.68
C VAL A 373 -1.91 -4.39 32.84
N LEU A 374 -2.42 -3.32 32.21
CA LEU A 374 -1.84 -1.99 32.29
C LEU A 374 -2.92 -0.99 32.72
N ALA A 375 -2.70 -0.38 33.89
CA ALA A 375 -3.56 0.69 34.38
C ALA A 375 -3.44 1.91 33.46
N GLY A 376 -4.57 2.57 33.22
CA GLY A 376 -4.63 3.82 32.49
C GLY A 376 -4.63 5.03 33.41
N THR A 377 -5.55 5.97 33.15
CA THR A 377 -5.67 7.23 33.87
C THR A 377 -7.14 7.65 34.02
N SER A 378 -7.51 8.22 35.18
CA SER A 378 -8.84 8.80 35.42
C SER A 378 -8.73 10.32 35.57
N ASN A 379 -9.49 11.10 34.80
CA ASN A 379 -9.48 12.57 34.82
C ASN A 379 -8.11 13.24 34.55
N GLN A 380 -7.13 12.53 33.97
CA GLN A 380 -5.82 13.06 33.57
C GLN A 380 -5.43 12.47 32.20
N SER A 381 -4.25 12.89 31.69
CA SER A 381 -3.66 12.35 30.46
C SER A 381 -2.37 11.57 30.77
N MET A 382 -2.13 10.50 30.02
CA MET A 382 -0.93 9.66 30.08
C MET A 382 -0.43 9.38 28.66
N ILE A 383 0.87 9.13 28.52
CA ILE A 383 1.47 8.63 27.28
C ILE A 383 2.15 7.29 27.59
N ILE A 384 1.80 6.25 26.82
CA ILE A 384 2.55 4.99 26.78
C ILE A 384 3.57 5.18 25.67
N ASN A 385 4.83 5.42 26.05
CA ASN A 385 5.90 5.62 25.07
C ASN A 385 6.19 4.33 24.29
N GLY A 386 6.30 3.21 25.00
CA GLY A 386 6.53 1.88 24.43
C GLY A 386 6.01 0.79 25.35
N TRP A 387 5.23 -0.15 24.82
CA TRP A 387 4.79 -1.35 25.54
C TRP A 387 4.62 -2.51 24.56
N GLY A 388 4.82 -3.75 24.99
CA GLY A 388 4.49 -4.89 24.16
C GLY A 388 4.37 -6.21 24.91
N GLU A 389 3.94 -7.24 24.19
CA GLU A 389 3.81 -8.61 24.67
C GLU A 389 4.16 -9.64 23.59
N GLY A 390 5.01 -10.64 23.88
CA GLY A 390 5.38 -11.71 22.93
C GLY A 390 6.86 -12.10 23.02
N ASN A 391 7.42 -12.61 21.91
CA ASN A 391 8.83 -13.03 21.84
C ASN A 391 9.75 -11.91 21.33
N GLU A 392 10.76 -11.55 22.11
CA GLU A 392 11.84 -10.63 21.74
C GLU A 392 13.10 -11.41 21.36
N TYR A 393 13.78 -10.94 20.31
CA TYR A 393 15.08 -11.41 19.85
C TYR A 393 16.09 -10.27 19.72
N THR A 394 17.32 -10.57 20.12
CA THR A 394 18.56 -9.86 19.78
C THR A 394 19.54 -10.88 19.20
N PRO A 395 20.72 -10.50 18.66
CA PRO A 395 21.63 -11.48 18.06
C PRO A 395 22.07 -12.60 19.01
N ASN A 396 22.07 -12.37 20.32
CA ASN A 396 22.60 -13.32 21.32
C ASN A 396 21.59 -13.76 22.37
N ASN A 397 20.34 -13.29 22.32
CA ASN A 397 19.35 -13.55 23.36
C ASN A 397 17.93 -13.60 22.78
N SER A 398 17.10 -14.49 23.35
CA SER A 398 15.66 -14.53 23.12
C SER A 398 14.93 -14.56 24.45
N THR A 399 13.82 -13.83 24.53
CA THR A 399 13.04 -13.73 25.77
C THR A 399 11.57 -13.48 25.47
N ARG A 400 10.70 -14.10 26.26
CA ARG A 400 9.27 -13.78 26.25
C ARG A 400 9.00 -12.65 27.23
N PHE A 401 8.23 -11.64 26.81
CA PHE A 401 7.97 -10.44 27.61
C PHE A 401 6.48 -10.02 27.58
N GLU A 402 6.11 -9.22 28.57
CA GLU A 402 4.84 -8.50 28.68
C GLU A 402 5.11 -7.25 29.54
N GLY A 403 5.15 -6.07 28.94
CA GLY A 403 5.52 -4.87 29.68
C GLY A 403 6.03 -3.70 28.84
N TYR A 404 6.56 -2.70 29.54
CA TYR A 404 7.18 -1.54 28.91
C TYR A 404 8.43 -1.94 28.12
N ILE A 405 8.55 -1.39 26.92
CA ILE A 405 9.73 -1.53 26.06
C ILE A 405 10.34 -0.16 25.77
N VAL A 406 11.60 -0.16 25.34
CA VAL A 406 12.21 1.02 24.74
C VAL A 406 11.76 1.08 23.28
N PRO A 407 11.02 2.13 22.86
CA PRO A 407 10.65 2.29 21.46
C PRO A 407 11.88 2.42 20.57
N PHE A 408 11.76 2.03 19.31
CA PHE A 408 12.78 2.37 18.32
C PHE A 408 13.00 3.88 18.27
N PRO A 409 14.26 4.34 18.20
CA PRO A 409 14.54 5.76 18.09
C PRO A 409 14.00 6.28 16.76
N ARG A 410 13.30 7.41 16.81
CA ARG A 410 12.71 8.03 15.62
C ARG A 410 13.54 9.23 15.19
N SER A 411 13.97 9.28 13.94
CA SER A 411 14.71 10.44 13.42
C SER A 411 13.74 11.60 13.14
N GLU A 412 14.15 12.84 13.44
CA GLU A 412 13.32 14.04 13.22
C GLU A 412 12.92 14.20 11.74
N SER A 413 13.72 13.67 10.81
CA SER A 413 13.39 13.65 9.38
C SER A 413 12.24 12.71 9.03
N LEU A 414 12.12 11.56 9.71
CA LEU A 414 11.03 10.61 9.50
C LEU A 414 9.79 10.95 10.30
N SER A 415 9.99 11.50 11.50
CA SER A 415 8.93 11.74 12.48
C SER A 415 8.90 13.19 12.96
N PRO A 416 8.64 14.17 12.07
CA PRO A 416 8.63 15.57 12.46
C PRO A 416 7.60 15.83 13.57
N ARG A 417 8.05 16.45 14.67
CA ARG A 417 7.22 16.67 15.88
C ARG A 417 6.81 15.38 16.62
N GLY A 418 7.59 14.31 16.46
CA GLY A 418 7.45 13.06 17.22
C GLY A 418 6.43 12.05 16.66
N LYS A 419 5.77 12.34 15.55
CA LYS A 419 4.91 11.40 14.81
C LYS A 419 5.47 11.17 13.42
N PHE A 420 5.38 9.95 12.91
CA PHE A 420 5.81 9.66 11.54
C PHE A 420 5.09 10.57 10.54
N TYR A 421 5.83 11.07 9.55
CA TYR A 421 5.22 11.81 8.46
C TYR A 421 4.18 10.94 7.77
N ALA A 422 3.02 11.53 7.53
CA ALA A 422 1.91 10.88 6.88
C ALA A 422 1.20 11.90 5.99
N ARG A 423 0.85 11.47 4.77
CA ARG A 423 0.08 12.28 3.83
C ARG A 423 -0.78 11.36 3.00
N SER A 424 -2.08 11.59 3.04
CA SER A 424 -3.03 10.83 2.22
C SER A 424 -2.92 11.20 0.75
N LYS A 425 -3.34 10.28 -0.13
CA LYS A 425 -3.39 10.49 -1.59
C LYS A 425 -4.03 11.84 -1.95
N PRO A 426 -3.30 12.75 -2.61
CA PRO A 426 -3.85 14.03 -3.07
C PRO A 426 -4.99 13.81 -4.07
N GLN A 427 -6.09 14.53 -3.90
CA GLN A 427 -7.24 14.47 -4.81
C GLN A 427 -7.40 15.73 -5.65
N TYR A 428 -6.62 16.78 -5.33
CA TYR A 428 -6.61 18.06 -6.03
C TYR A 428 -8.00 18.72 -6.09
N GLU A 429 -8.79 18.54 -5.04
CA GLU A 429 -10.18 18.99 -4.91
C GLU A 429 -10.35 20.51 -5.05
N ASP A 430 -9.35 21.27 -4.63
CA ASP A 430 -9.32 22.74 -4.72
C ASP A 430 -8.85 23.27 -6.09
N PHE A 431 -8.39 22.41 -7.01
CA PHE A 431 -7.88 22.82 -8.31
C PHE A 431 -8.99 22.86 -9.37
N PRO A 432 -9.12 23.96 -10.14
CA PRO A 432 -10.09 24.01 -11.24
C PRO A 432 -9.61 23.14 -12.41
N LEU A 433 -10.54 22.72 -13.27
CA LEU A 433 -10.26 21.91 -14.46
C LEU A 433 -9.14 22.49 -15.35
N SER A 434 -9.00 23.82 -15.43
CA SER A 434 -7.94 24.48 -16.20
C SER A 434 -6.51 24.17 -15.73
N GLU A 435 -6.34 23.56 -14.55
CA GLU A 435 -5.05 23.12 -14.03
C GLU A 435 -4.66 21.70 -14.47
N PHE A 436 -5.55 21.01 -15.18
CA PHE A 436 -5.32 19.65 -15.66
C PHE A 436 -4.98 19.62 -17.15
N VAL A 437 -4.11 18.67 -17.52
CA VAL A 437 -3.79 18.35 -18.92
C VAL A 437 -3.94 16.85 -19.11
N SER A 438 -4.88 16.45 -19.97
CA SER A 438 -5.05 15.06 -20.38
C SER A 438 -3.91 14.64 -21.31
N VAL A 439 -3.34 13.46 -21.08
CA VAL A 439 -2.32 12.89 -21.98
C VAL A 439 -2.89 12.58 -23.37
N ARG A 440 -4.16 12.19 -23.47
CA ARG A 440 -4.81 11.94 -24.76
C ARG A 440 -5.06 13.21 -25.54
N THR A 441 -5.48 14.28 -24.87
CA THR A 441 -5.54 15.62 -25.48
C THR A 441 -4.15 16.09 -25.93
N ALA A 442 -3.08 15.68 -25.25
CA ALA A 442 -1.70 15.99 -25.60
C ALA A 442 -1.09 15.09 -26.69
N GLY A 443 -1.82 14.08 -27.17
CA GLY A 443 -1.45 13.27 -28.34
C GLY A 443 -1.13 11.80 -28.05
N ALA A 444 -1.13 11.35 -26.79
CA ALA A 444 -0.99 9.93 -26.48
C ALA A 444 -2.29 9.17 -26.83
N THR A 445 -2.21 7.96 -27.38
CA THR A 445 -3.42 7.23 -27.80
C THR A 445 -3.98 6.38 -26.67
N GLY A 446 -3.12 5.72 -25.88
CA GLY A 446 -3.51 4.79 -24.82
C GLY A 446 -4.21 3.53 -25.34
N ASP A 447 -3.96 3.16 -26.61
CA ASP A 447 -4.67 2.09 -27.31
C ASP A 447 -4.05 0.68 -27.18
N GLY A 448 -2.94 0.55 -26.44
CA GLY A 448 -2.23 -0.70 -26.23
C GLY A 448 -1.39 -1.17 -27.43
N VAL A 449 -1.19 -0.33 -28.45
CA VAL A 449 -0.43 -0.66 -29.67
C VAL A 449 0.51 0.47 -30.09
N THR A 450 0.02 1.70 -30.14
CA THR A 450 0.77 2.87 -30.59
C THR A 450 1.87 3.21 -29.59
N ASP A 451 3.05 3.54 -30.11
CA ASP A 451 4.15 4.04 -29.28
C ASP A 451 3.86 5.47 -28.80
N ASP A 452 3.52 5.59 -27.52
CA ASP A 452 3.16 6.83 -26.84
C ASP A 452 4.37 7.53 -26.18
N THR A 453 5.59 7.04 -26.43
CA THR A 453 6.80 7.52 -25.74
C THR A 453 7.04 9.02 -25.90
N GLU A 454 6.94 9.53 -27.13
CA GLU A 454 7.18 10.95 -27.41
C GLU A 454 6.08 11.83 -26.80
N ALA A 455 4.82 11.42 -26.93
CA ALA A 455 3.67 12.18 -26.41
C ALA A 455 3.69 12.28 -24.88
N LEU A 456 3.99 11.18 -24.19
CA LEU A 456 4.10 11.15 -22.73
C LEU A 456 5.27 12.01 -22.23
N ASN A 457 6.46 11.86 -22.80
CA ASN A 457 7.62 12.68 -22.42
C ASN A 457 7.35 14.18 -22.65
N TYR A 458 6.70 14.52 -23.76
CA TYR A 458 6.33 15.90 -24.07
C TYR A 458 5.36 16.50 -23.05
N VAL A 459 4.27 15.79 -22.72
CA VAL A 459 3.27 16.31 -21.78
C VAL A 459 3.81 16.42 -20.35
N PHE A 460 4.61 15.46 -19.88
CA PHE A 460 5.24 15.55 -18.56
C PHE A 460 6.20 16.75 -18.46
N ALA A 461 7.05 16.95 -19.48
CA ALA A 461 7.95 18.10 -19.53
C ALA A 461 7.21 19.44 -19.52
N LEU A 462 6.18 19.58 -20.36
CA LEU A 462 5.40 20.82 -20.43
C LEU A 462 4.61 21.09 -19.16
N ALA A 463 3.93 20.08 -18.61
CA ALA A 463 3.12 20.24 -17.41
C ALA A 463 3.96 20.62 -16.20
N ALA A 464 5.15 20.03 -16.04
CA ALA A 464 6.08 20.39 -14.97
C ALA A 464 6.52 21.86 -15.05
N VAL A 465 6.81 22.37 -16.25
CA VAL A 465 7.17 23.79 -16.46
C VAL A 465 5.98 24.72 -16.24
N ALA A 466 4.78 24.32 -16.71
CA ALA A 466 3.55 25.09 -16.59
C ALA A 466 2.88 24.97 -15.20
N ASN A 467 3.44 24.15 -14.31
CA ASN A 467 2.85 23.79 -13.01
C ASN A 467 1.42 23.25 -13.14
N LYS A 468 1.18 22.37 -14.13
CA LYS A 468 -0.09 21.68 -14.35
C LYS A 468 -0.09 20.28 -13.74
N ILE A 469 -1.28 19.74 -13.54
CA ILE A 469 -1.50 18.35 -13.12
C ILE A 469 -1.75 17.53 -14.39
N VAL A 470 -0.93 16.50 -14.61
CA VAL A 470 -1.14 15.56 -15.72
C VAL A 470 -2.21 14.56 -15.31
N TYR A 471 -3.25 14.46 -16.13
CA TYR A 471 -4.27 13.44 -16.04
C TYR A 471 -3.98 12.37 -17.09
N ILE A 472 -3.67 11.17 -16.63
CA ILE A 472 -3.50 10.01 -17.50
C ILE A 472 -4.86 9.36 -17.64
N ASP A 473 -5.54 9.62 -18.76
CA ASP A 473 -6.81 8.97 -19.09
C ASP A 473 -6.64 7.44 -19.07
N SER A 474 -7.70 6.69 -18.77
CA SER A 474 -7.63 5.23 -18.71
C SER A 474 -7.16 4.67 -20.05
N GLY A 475 -6.30 3.65 -20.04
CA GLY A 475 -5.71 3.10 -21.25
C GLY A 475 -4.42 2.35 -20.99
N VAL A 476 -3.83 1.84 -22.07
CA VAL A 476 -2.53 1.18 -22.07
C VAL A 476 -1.61 1.93 -23.04
N TYR A 477 -0.59 2.57 -22.49
CA TYR A 477 0.32 3.44 -23.21
C TYR A 477 1.62 2.67 -23.46
N MET A 478 1.83 2.22 -24.71
CA MET A 478 3.04 1.48 -25.06
C MET A 478 4.21 2.44 -25.13
N VAL A 479 5.34 2.08 -24.52
CA VAL A 479 6.55 2.90 -24.54
C VAL A 479 7.75 2.07 -24.95
N THR A 480 8.52 2.55 -25.92
CA THR A 480 9.68 1.84 -26.47
C THR A 480 11.03 2.40 -26.02
N SER A 481 10.99 3.47 -25.22
CA SER A 481 12.14 4.00 -24.48
C SER A 481 11.67 4.68 -23.19
N THR A 482 12.62 5.12 -22.36
CA THR A 482 12.34 5.69 -21.03
C THR A 482 11.34 6.86 -21.08
N ILE A 483 10.33 6.79 -20.21
CA ILE A 483 9.48 7.91 -19.83
C ILE A 483 10.13 8.66 -18.68
N HIS A 484 10.47 9.91 -18.91
CA HIS A 484 11.03 10.80 -17.91
C HIS A 484 9.92 11.62 -17.24
N ILE A 485 9.83 11.50 -15.92
CA ILE A 485 8.99 12.36 -15.07
C ILE A 485 9.89 13.43 -14.44
N PRO A 486 9.79 14.71 -14.86
CA PRO A 486 10.61 15.79 -14.33
C PRO A 486 10.30 16.07 -12.86
N SER A 487 11.21 16.76 -12.16
CA SER A 487 10.86 17.38 -10.88
C SER A 487 9.67 18.34 -11.02
N ARG A 488 8.89 18.50 -9.94
CA ARG A 488 7.66 19.32 -9.86
C ARG A 488 6.44 18.73 -10.56
N SER A 489 6.52 17.51 -11.07
CA SER A 489 5.39 16.84 -11.68
C SER A 489 4.30 16.51 -10.66
N ARG A 490 3.05 16.68 -11.05
CA ARG A 490 1.85 16.21 -10.35
C ARG A 490 1.05 15.37 -11.33
N ILE A 491 0.83 14.10 -11.04
CA ILE A 491 0.30 13.11 -11.98
C ILE A 491 -0.80 12.31 -11.28
N VAL A 492 -1.93 12.12 -11.96
CA VAL A 492 -3.05 11.29 -11.51
C VAL A 492 -3.61 10.48 -12.67
N GLY A 493 -3.86 9.19 -12.47
CA GLY A 493 -4.47 8.32 -13.48
C GLY A 493 -5.97 8.04 -13.26
N GLU A 494 -6.66 7.65 -14.33
CA GLU A 494 -8.06 7.23 -14.32
C GLU A 494 -8.17 5.70 -14.35
N SER A 495 -8.66 5.08 -13.27
CA SER A 495 -8.80 3.62 -13.18
C SER A 495 -7.51 2.86 -13.51
N TYR A 496 -6.37 3.29 -12.94
CA TYR A 496 -5.08 2.63 -13.09
C TYR A 496 -4.61 2.45 -14.57
N PRO A 497 -4.44 3.54 -15.35
CA PRO A 497 -3.83 3.45 -16.67
C PRO A 497 -2.43 2.84 -16.59
N VAL A 498 -2.06 2.13 -17.65
CA VAL A 498 -0.83 1.34 -17.70
C VAL A 498 0.20 2.02 -18.58
N ILE A 499 1.38 2.33 -18.05
CA ILE A 499 2.58 2.65 -18.84
C ILE A 499 3.32 1.34 -19.09
N MET A 500 3.34 0.86 -20.33
CA MET A 500 3.77 -0.48 -20.69
C MET A 500 5.07 -0.46 -21.52
N GLY A 501 6.18 -0.83 -20.89
CA GLY A 501 7.48 -0.94 -21.55
C GLY A 501 7.49 -2.08 -22.57
N SER A 502 7.93 -1.79 -23.80
CA SER A 502 8.02 -2.76 -24.89
C SER A 502 9.20 -2.48 -25.82
N GLY A 503 9.46 -3.40 -26.75
CA GLY A 503 10.55 -3.27 -27.72
C GLY A 503 11.94 -3.57 -27.16
N SER A 504 12.95 -3.52 -28.04
CA SER A 504 14.29 -4.03 -27.74
C SER A 504 15.05 -3.26 -26.65
N PHE A 505 14.67 -2.00 -26.39
CA PHE A 505 15.35 -1.11 -25.43
C PHE A 505 15.38 -1.67 -24.00
N PHE A 506 14.41 -2.52 -23.63
CA PHE A 506 14.27 -3.07 -22.28
C PHE A 506 14.64 -4.56 -22.18
N THR A 507 15.34 -5.13 -23.16
CA THR A 507 15.57 -6.60 -23.21
C THR A 507 16.89 -7.06 -22.59
N GLU A 508 17.87 -6.15 -22.43
CA GLU A 508 19.25 -6.49 -22.05
C GLU A 508 19.47 -6.45 -20.53
N ILE A 509 19.71 -7.63 -19.91
CA ILE A 509 19.98 -7.75 -18.46
C ILE A 509 21.30 -7.11 -18.02
N VAL A 510 22.26 -6.96 -18.92
CA VAL A 510 23.59 -6.37 -18.63
C VAL A 510 23.59 -4.86 -18.73
N HIS A 511 22.58 -4.28 -19.38
CA HIS A 511 22.39 -2.85 -19.56
C HIS A 511 20.93 -2.47 -19.29
N PRO A 512 20.41 -2.78 -18.09
CA PRO A 512 19.00 -2.59 -17.80
C PRO A 512 18.63 -1.10 -17.91
N GLN A 513 17.42 -0.84 -18.39
CA GLN A 513 16.92 0.51 -18.67
C GLN A 513 15.63 0.78 -17.89
N PRO A 514 15.43 2.01 -17.38
CA PRO A 514 14.21 2.39 -16.72
C PRO A 514 13.06 2.58 -17.72
N VAL A 515 11.90 1.95 -17.47
CA VAL A 515 10.65 2.24 -18.17
C VAL A 515 10.18 3.64 -17.77
N VAL A 516 10.10 3.91 -16.46
CA VAL A 516 9.83 5.24 -15.91
C VAL A 516 11.03 5.70 -15.09
N GLN A 517 11.56 6.87 -15.42
CA GLN A 517 12.65 7.53 -14.70
C GLN A 517 12.14 8.81 -14.04
N VAL A 518 12.07 8.82 -12.70
CA VAL A 518 11.60 9.98 -11.92
C VAL A 518 12.78 10.84 -11.48
N GLY A 519 12.86 12.03 -12.08
CA GLY A 519 14.00 12.93 -11.96
C GLY A 519 15.28 12.37 -12.59
N LEU A 520 16.25 13.25 -12.81
CA LEU A 520 17.61 12.86 -13.19
C LEU A 520 18.47 12.59 -11.94
N PRO A 521 19.54 11.80 -12.06
CA PRO A 521 20.52 11.67 -10.98
C PRO A 521 20.99 13.05 -10.49
N LEU A 522 21.03 13.23 -9.17
CA LEU A 522 21.37 14.48 -8.47
C LEU A 522 20.32 15.60 -8.57
N GLU A 523 19.21 15.39 -9.28
CA GLU A 523 18.12 16.36 -9.33
C GLU A 523 17.42 16.46 -7.97
N ARG A 524 16.95 17.67 -7.65
CA ARG A 524 16.18 17.96 -6.44
C ARG A 524 14.82 18.50 -6.80
N GLY A 525 13.80 18.11 -6.06
CA GLY A 525 12.45 18.59 -6.26
C GLY A 525 11.44 17.73 -5.54
N VAL A 526 10.18 17.86 -5.95
CA VAL A 526 9.06 17.07 -5.41
C VAL A 526 8.26 16.55 -6.59
N VAL A 527 7.83 15.31 -6.53
CA VAL A 527 6.87 14.70 -7.45
C VAL A 527 5.70 14.14 -6.64
N GLU A 528 4.49 14.33 -7.14
CA GLU A 528 3.27 13.69 -6.66
C GLU A 528 2.73 12.81 -7.77
N TRP A 529 2.58 11.51 -7.50
CA TRP A 529 2.13 10.55 -8.50
C TRP A 529 1.12 9.57 -7.92
N SER A 530 -0.04 9.45 -8.55
CA SER A 530 -1.08 8.54 -8.08
C SER A 530 -1.88 7.82 -9.16
N ASP A 531 -2.48 6.70 -8.76
CA ASP A 531 -3.49 5.94 -9.51
C ASP A 531 -2.98 5.42 -10.88
N THR A 532 -1.81 4.78 -10.95
CA THR A 532 -1.26 4.23 -12.23
C THR A 532 -0.59 2.87 -12.07
N ILE A 533 -0.42 2.13 -13.17
CA ILE A 533 0.39 0.91 -13.20
C ILE A 533 1.57 1.11 -14.16
N VAL A 534 2.76 0.64 -13.77
CA VAL A 534 3.88 0.42 -14.70
C VAL A 534 4.01 -1.08 -14.98
N SER A 535 4.20 -1.44 -16.24
CA SER A 535 4.22 -2.83 -16.69
C SER A 535 5.17 -3.04 -17.87
N THR A 536 5.26 -4.29 -18.34
CA THR A 536 6.03 -4.71 -19.50
C THR A 536 5.19 -5.61 -20.40
N GLN A 537 5.54 -5.67 -21.69
CA GLN A 537 4.94 -6.58 -22.66
C GLN A 537 5.97 -7.60 -23.16
N GLY A 538 5.75 -8.88 -22.87
CA GLY A 538 6.60 -9.98 -23.30
C GLY A 538 7.98 -9.96 -22.62
N TYR A 539 8.98 -10.44 -23.36
CA TYR A 539 10.34 -10.59 -22.86
C TYR A 539 11.04 -9.23 -22.69
N MET A 540 11.04 -8.71 -21.46
CA MET A 540 11.63 -7.40 -21.11
C MET A 540 12.61 -7.53 -19.93
N GLY A 541 13.46 -8.56 -19.96
CA GLY A 541 14.37 -8.88 -18.86
C GLY A 541 15.37 -7.79 -18.44
N GLY A 542 15.55 -6.72 -19.22
CA GLY A 542 16.33 -5.53 -18.88
C GLY A 542 15.50 -4.35 -18.34
N ALA A 543 14.19 -4.50 -18.15
CA ALA A 543 13.33 -3.41 -17.69
C ALA A 543 13.48 -3.17 -16.17
N ILE A 544 13.87 -1.95 -15.78
CA ILE A 544 13.63 -1.42 -14.43
C ILE A 544 12.32 -0.65 -14.52
N LEU A 545 11.23 -1.13 -13.93
CA LEU A 545 9.92 -0.50 -14.16
C LEU A 545 9.91 0.95 -13.65
N ILE A 546 10.35 1.17 -12.40
CA ILE A 546 10.43 2.51 -11.80
C ILE A 546 11.86 2.76 -11.28
N GLN A 547 12.55 3.74 -11.85
CA GLN A 547 13.81 4.26 -11.30
C GLN A 547 13.58 5.64 -10.68
N TRP A 548 13.82 5.75 -9.38
CA TRP A 548 13.66 6.97 -8.60
C TRP A 548 15.02 7.61 -8.30
N ASN A 549 15.26 8.79 -8.89
CA ASN A 549 16.51 9.54 -8.72
C ASN A 549 16.36 10.77 -7.81
N LEU A 550 15.13 11.27 -7.67
CA LEU A 550 14.86 12.59 -7.13
C LEU A 550 15.19 12.69 -5.63
N ALA A 551 15.91 13.75 -5.26
CA ALA A 551 16.14 14.12 -3.87
C ALA A 551 15.14 15.19 -3.40
N SER A 552 14.23 14.80 -2.52
CA SER A 552 13.22 15.67 -1.93
C SER A 552 13.57 16.06 -0.50
N PRO A 553 13.12 17.22 -0.01
CA PRO A 553 13.27 17.59 1.39
C PRO A 553 12.38 16.74 2.31
N ALA A 554 12.87 16.37 3.50
CA ALA A 554 12.11 15.57 4.48
C ALA A 554 10.78 16.22 4.93
N TRP A 555 10.72 17.56 4.97
CA TRP A 555 9.53 18.32 5.36
C TRP A 555 8.50 18.47 4.23
N SER A 556 8.84 18.05 3.01
CA SER A 556 7.96 18.02 1.84
C SER A 556 8.47 16.93 0.89
N PRO A 557 8.36 15.65 1.29
CA PRO A 557 8.86 14.55 0.47
C PRO A 557 8.05 14.44 -0.82
N SER A 558 8.65 13.82 -1.83
CA SER A 558 7.88 13.31 -2.96
C SER A 558 6.98 12.18 -2.48
N GLY A 559 5.83 12.00 -3.13
CA GLY A 559 4.89 10.96 -2.75
C GLY A 559 4.31 10.19 -3.92
N VAL A 560 4.06 8.91 -3.67
CA VAL A 560 3.57 7.93 -4.61
C VAL A 560 2.42 7.17 -3.94
N TRP A 561 1.21 7.27 -4.48
CA TRP A 561 -0.01 6.68 -3.87
C TRP A 561 -0.77 5.84 -4.87
N ASP A 562 -1.11 4.59 -4.55
CA ASP A 562 -1.85 3.73 -5.49
C ASP A 562 -1.12 3.66 -6.86
N VAL A 563 0.21 3.57 -6.83
CA VAL A 563 1.04 3.31 -8.03
C VAL A 563 1.64 1.93 -7.89
N HIS A 564 1.34 1.06 -8.84
CA HIS A 564 1.69 -0.35 -8.75
C HIS A 564 2.62 -0.74 -9.90
N THR A 565 3.39 -1.82 -9.72
CA THR A 565 3.96 -2.56 -10.83
C THR A 565 3.22 -3.87 -11.00
N ARG A 566 2.89 -4.23 -12.25
CA ARG A 566 2.21 -5.49 -12.58
C ARG A 566 2.94 -6.16 -13.72
N ILE A 567 3.67 -7.24 -13.45
CA ILE A 567 4.55 -7.89 -14.44
C ILE A 567 3.93 -9.25 -14.84
N GLY A 568 3.34 -9.29 -16.05
CA GLY A 568 2.67 -10.48 -16.59
C GLY A 568 1.29 -10.77 -15.99
N GLY A 569 0.65 -11.86 -16.43
CA GLY A 569 -0.62 -12.36 -15.84
C GLY A 569 -1.88 -11.58 -16.19
N PHE A 570 -1.90 -10.89 -17.33
CA PHE A 570 -3.10 -10.19 -17.81
C PHE A 570 -3.13 -10.06 -19.33
N VAL A 571 -4.31 -9.82 -19.91
CA VAL A 571 -4.45 -9.67 -21.37
C VAL A 571 -3.65 -8.49 -21.89
N GLY A 572 -2.88 -8.72 -22.97
CA GLY A 572 -2.03 -7.73 -23.62
C GLY A 572 -0.61 -7.65 -23.05
N SER A 573 -0.32 -8.33 -21.94
CA SER A 573 1.03 -8.47 -21.40
C SER A 573 1.93 -9.39 -22.22
N ASP A 574 1.37 -10.24 -23.09
CA ASP A 574 2.11 -11.28 -23.80
C ASP A 574 2.84 -12.29 -22.88
N LEU A 575 2.35 -12.40 -21.63
CA LEU A 575 2.91 -13.16 -20.51
C LEU A 575 1.79 -13.87 -19.73
N GLN A 576 0.94 -14.58 -20.47
CA GLN A 576 -0.27 -15.26 -19.98
C GLN A 576 -0.11 -16.77 -19.95
N LEU A 577 -1.13 -17.49 -19.50
CA LEU A 577 -1.13 -18.95 -19.36
C LEU A 577 -0.68 -19.72 -20.62
N ASP A 578 -1.06 -19.23 -21.81
CA ASP A 578 -0.73 -19.86 -23.09
C ASP A 578 0.76 -19.82 -23.43
N ARG A 579 1.51 -18.90 -22.82
CA ARG A 579 2.95 -18.70 -23.07
C ARG A 579 3.82 -19.08 -21.88
N CYS A 580 3.34 -18.78 -20.67
CA CYS A 580 4.09 -18.91 -19.43
C CYS A 580 3.37 -19.84 -18.42
N PRO A 581 2.91 -21.04 -18.80
CA PRO A 581 2.22 -21.93 -17.87
C PRO A 581 3.13 -22.33 -16.71
N ALA A 582 2.55 -22.62 -15.54
CA ALA A 582 3.29 -23.24 -14.44
C ALA A 582 3.98 -24.54 -14.90
N THR A 583 5.29 -24.65 -14.65
CA THR A 583 6.13 -25.76 -15.15
C THR A 583 6.53 -26.76 -14.07
N ALA A 584 5.66 -27.11 -13.13
CA ALA A 584 6.00 -27.96 -11.98
C ALA A 584 6.65 -29.32 -12.32
N ASN A 585 6.37 -29.86 -13.52
CA ASN A 585 6.88 -31.14 -14.01
C ASN A 585 8.07 -31.00 -14.99
N SER A 586 8.67 -29.81 -15.10
CA SER A 586 9.77 -29.51 -16.02
C SER A 586 10.82 -28.63 -15.36
N THR A 587 12.09 -28.93 -15.59
CA THR A 587 13.23 -28.08 -15.17
C THR A 587 13.68 -27.11 -16.28
N GLY A 588 13.01 -27.14 -17.43
CA GLY A 588 13.25 -26.21 -18.52
C GLY A 588 12.74 -24.82 -18.18
N ILE A 589 13.62 -23.82 -18.33
CA ILE A 589 13.30 -22.40 -18.13
C ILE A 589 12.78 -21.81 -19.45
N VAL A 590 11.59 -21.22 -19.42
CA VAL A 590 11.01 -20.50 -20.56
C VAL A 590 11.53 -19.07 -20.57
N LEU A 591 12.64 -18.83 -21.28
CA LEU A 591 13.30 -17.52 -21.26
C LEU A 591 12.41 -16.39 -21.75
N GLU A 592 11.45 -16.66 -22.64
CA GLU A 592 10.46 -15.70 -23.12
C GLU A 592 9.59 -15.11 -21.98
N CYS A 593 9.47 -15.81 -20.85
CA CYS A 593 8.76 -15.35 -19.65
C CYS A 593 9.62 -14.49 -18.72
N ARG A 594 10.86 -14.16 -19.12
CA ARG A 594 11.73 -13.22 -18.41
C ARG A 594 11.29 -11.78 -18.68
N ALA A 595 10.49 -11.25 -17.76
CA ALA A 595 9.60 -10.12 -18.00
C ALA A 595 10.10 -8.77 -17.44
N ALA A 596 11.03 -8.77 -16.47
CA ALA A 596 11.60 -7.52 -15.94
C ALA A 596 12.94 -7.75 -15.24
N PHE A 597 13.80 -6.73 -15.21
CA PHE A 597 15.01 -6.74 -14.40
C PHE A 597 14.70 -6.43 -12.93
N MET A 598 13.87 -5.41 -12.70
CA MET A 598 13.54 -4.90 -11.36
C MET A 598 12.20 -4.15 -11.36
N SER A 599 11.42 -4.28 -10.28
CA SER A 599 10.20 -3.46 -10.10
C SER A 599 10.51 -2.01 -9.74
N MET A 600 11.35 -1.77 -8.73
CA MET A 600 11.67 -0.41 -8.29
C MET A 600 13.13 -0.24 -7.83
N HIS A 601 13.80 0.80 -8.34
CA HIS A 601 15.15 1.22 -7.91
C HIS A 601 15.11 2.61 -7.28
N ILE A 602 15.34 2.72 -5.97
CA ILE A 602 15.59 4.00 -5.28
C ILE A 602 17.09 4.22 -5.25
N THR A 603 17.56 5.08 -6.14
CA THR A 603 19.01 5.23 -6.40
C THR A 603 19.76 5.94 -5.29
N LYS A 604 21.10 5.83 -5.35
CA LYS A 604 22.05 6.39 -4.39
C LYS A 604 21.79 7.84 -3.93
N HIS A 605 21.31 8.68 -4.85
CA HIS A 605 21.13 10.11 -4.62
C HIS A 605 19.69 10.51 -4.31
N ALA A 606 18.72 9.60 -4.45
CA ALA A 606 17.35 9.84 -4.04
C ALA A 606 17.25 10.09 -2.53
N SER A 607 16.21 10.80 -2.08
CA SER A 607 15.85 10.92 -0.66
C SER A 607 14.48 11.57 -0.51
N GLY A 608 13.85 11.43 0.65
CA GLY A 608 12.57 12.07 0.93
C GLY A 608 11.46 11.52 0.03
N LEU A 609 11.18 10.23 0.15
CA LEU A 609 10.21 9.53 -0.70
C LEU A 609 9.18 8.79 0.17
N TYR A 610 7.91 9.10 -0.06
CA TYR A 610 6.76 8.54 0.63
C TYR A 610 5.98 7.62 -0.31
N LEU A 611 5.90 6.33 0.02
CA LEU A 611 5.11 5.32 -0.68
C LEU A 611 3.93 4.94 0.20
N GLU A 612 2.71 5.00 -0.32
CA GLU A 612 1.50 4.57 0.38
C GLU A 612 0.61 3.74 -0.57
N ASN A 613 0.29 2.52 -0.15
CA ASN A 613 -0.46 1.54 -0.95
C ASN A 613 0.19 1.25 -2.32
N ASN A 614 1.47 0.89 -2.32
CA ASN A 614 2.18 0.47 -3.53
C ASN A 614 2.35 -1.05 -3.53
N TRP A 615 1.96 -1.67 -4.64
CA TRP A 615 2.08 -3.12 -4.82
C TRP A 615 2.98 -3.38 -6.02
N PHE A 616 4.07 -4.10 -5.79
CA PHE A 616 5.04 -4.47 -6.80
C PHE A 616 4.96 -5.98 -7.03
N TRP A 617 4.17 -6.37 -8.04
CA TRP A 617 3.74 -7.75 -8.22
C TRP A 617 4.27 -8.35 -9.52
N VAL A 618 4.90 -9.51 -9.39
CA VAL A 618 5.18 -10.42 -10.49
C VAL A 618 4.10 -11.49 -10.49
N ALA A 619 3.51 -11.74 -11.65
CA ALA A 619 2.33 -12.57 -11.71
C ALA A 619 2.58 -14.03 -11.37
N ASP A 620 1.94 -14.50 -10.30
CA ASP A 620 1.88 -15.91 -9.93
C ASP A 620 0.74 -16.67 -10.63
N HIS A 621 -0.29 -15.95 -11.08
CA HIS A 621 -1.43 -16.47 -11.85
C HIS A 621 -1.90 -15.50 -12.95
N ASP A 622 -2.65 -16.02 -13.92
CA ASP A 622 -3.30 -15.22 -14.96
C ASP A 622 -4.64 -14.65 -14.47
N ILE A 623 -4.70 -13.34 -14.21
CA ILE A 623 -5.87 -12.60 -13.71
C ILE A 623 -7.04 -12.63 -14.70
N ASP A 624 -6.78 -12.81 -15.99
CA ASP A 624 -7.83 -12.84 -17.01
C ASP A 624 -8.20 -14.28 -17.45
N ASP A 625 -7.55 -15.31 -16.89
CA ASP A 625 -7.96 -16.71 -17.01
C ASP A 625 -9.12 -17.04 -16.06
N PRO A 626 -10.25 -17.60 -16.53
CA PRO A 626 -11.39 -17.92 -15.67
C PRO A 626 -11.10 -18.87 -14.50
N ASN A 627 -10.03 -19.66 -14.57
CA ASN A 627 -9.64 -20.58 -13.49
C ASN A 627 -8.54 -20.02 -12.58
N LEU A 628 -8.07 -18.78 -12.82
CA LEU A 628 -6.92 -18.19 -12.13
C LEU A 628 -5.69 -19.11 -12.18
N SER A 629 -5.44 -19.70 -13.35
CA SER A 629 -4.37 -20.67 -13.51
C SER A 629 -3.01 -20.06 -13.18
N GLN A 630 -2.20 -20.78 -12.40
CA GLN A 630 -0.84 -20.39 -12.08
C GLN A 630 0.05 -20.32 -13.32
N ILE A 631 0.96 -19.36 -13.32
CA ILE A 631 1.93 -19.09 -14.39
C ILE A 631 3.35 -18.96 -13.83
N THR A 632 4.35 -19.01 -14.71
CA THR A 632 5.76 -18.83 -14.36
C THR A 632 6.30 -17.58 -15.06
N ILE A 633 6.35 -16.47 -14.33
CA ILE A 633 6.94 -15.20 -14.80
C ILE A 633 8.21 -14.92 -14.01
N TYR A 634 9.28 -14.51 -14.70
CA TYR A 634 10.55 -14.20 -14.06
C TYR A 634 10.81 -12.70 -14.07
N ALA A 635 10.94 -12.10 -12.88
CA ALA A 635 11.53 -10.79 -12.70
C ALA A 635 12.61 -10.83 -11.63
N GLY A 636 13.78 -10.27 -11.90
CA GLY A 636 14.96 -10.47 -11.06
C GLY A 636 14.81 -9.94 -9.63
N ARG A 637 14.40 -8.67 -9.49
CA ARG A 637 14.51 -7.90 -8.23
C ARG A 637 13.24 -7.13 -7.94
N GLY A 638 12.85 -7.06 -6.67
CA GLY A 638 11.71 -6.27 -6.24
C GLY A 638 12.02 -4.78 -6.09
N LEU A 639 12.06 -4.31 -4.84
CA LEU A 639 12.43 -2.95 -4.47
C LEU A 639 13.87 -2.94 -3.96
N TYR A 640 14.76 -2.27 -4.71
CA TYR A 640 16.14 -2.01 -4.30
C TYR A 640 16.30 -0.54 -3.88
N CYS A 641 16.62 -0.31 -2.61
CA CYS A 641 16.92 1.02 -2.08
C CYS A 641 18.39 1.12 -1.68
N GLU A 642 19.12 2.00 -2.35
CA GLU A 642 20.50 2.32 -2.02
C GLU A 642 20.69 3.81 -1.70
N SER A 643 19.61 4.53 -1.40
CA SER A 643 19.65 5.95 -1.03
C SER A 643 20.58 6.17 0.17
N ARG A 644 21.70 6.88 -0.02
CA ARG A 644 22.66 7.12 1.08
C ARG A 644 22.15 8.10 2.13
N LYS A 645 21.18 8.93 1.76
CA LYS A 645 20.58 9.91 2.68
C LYS A 645 19.30 9.38 3.33
N GLY A 646 18.65 8.40 2.72
CA GLY A 646 17.46 7.80 3.29
C GLY A 646 16.25 8.74 3.29
N VAL A 647 15.53 8.72 4.41
CA VAL A 647 14.28 9.44 4.63
C VAL A 647 13.21 8.87 3.69
N ILE A 648 12.92 7.60 3.90
CA ILE A 648 11.99 6.81 3.09
C ILE A 648 10.87 6.30 4.00
N TRP A 649 9.63 6.43 3.53
CA TRP A 649 8.45 5.85 4.19
C TRP A 649 7.81 4.85 3.24
N LEU A 650 7.63 3.61 3.71
CA LEU A 650 6.95 2.53 3.00
C LEU A 650 5.68 2.17 3.79
N ILE A 651 4.55 2.74 3.42
CA ILE A 651 3.28 2.60 4.15
C ILE A 651 2.38 1.60 3.42
N GLY A 652 2.18 0.41 4.00
CA GLY A 652 1.36 -0.63 3.38
C GLY A 652 1.86 -1.04 1.99
N THR A 653 3.16 -1.28 1.85
CA THR A 653 3.75 -1.71 0.59
C THR A 653 3.87 -3.23 0.52
N ALA A 654 3.65 -3.82 -0.65
CA ALA A 654 3.86 -5.24 -0.89
C ALA A 654 4.78 -5.46 -2.10
N VAL A 655 5.70 -6.42 -2.00
CA VAL A 655 6.62 -6.80 -3.09
C VAL A 655 6.67 -8.32 -3.18
N GLU A 656 6.28 -8.88 -4.32
CA GLU A 656 6.00 -10.32 -4.40
C GLU A 656 6.57 -10.98 -5.66
N HIS A 657 7.01 -12.22 -5.48
CA HIS A 657 7.37 -13.19 -6.51
C HIS A 657 8.57 -12.81 -7.39
N HIS A 658 9.47 -11.95 -6.90
CA HIS A 658 10.74 -11.67 -7.56
C HIS A 658 11.74 -12.79 -7.27
N THR A 659 12.61 -13.05 -8.24
CA THR A 659 13.51 -14.20 -8.24
C THR A 659 14.59 -14.12 -7.15
N LEU A 660 15.24 -12.95 -6.97
CA LEU A 660 16.39 -12.80 -6.07
C LEU A 660 16.03 -12.25 -4.70
N TYR A 661 15.15 -11.25 -4.65
CA TYR A 661 14.68 -10.64 -3.41
C TYR A 661 13.45 -9.77 -3.66
N GLN A 662 12.63 -9.62 -2.63
CA GLN A 662 11.50 -8.71 -2.61
C GLN A 662 11.94 -7.32 -2.17
N TYR A 663 12.48 -7.15 -0.97
CA TYR A 663 13.09 -5.89 -0.50
C TYR A 663 14.60 -6.03 -0.28
N GLN A 664 15.37 -5.08 -0.81
CA GLN A 664 16.79 -4.93 -0.48
C GLN A 664 17.12 -3.49 -0.09
N PHE A 665 17.69 -3.31 1.10
CA PHE A 665 18.20 -2.05 1.62
C PHE A 665 19.72 -2.13 1.75
N ASP A 666 20.43 -1.31 0.98
CA ASP A 666 21.88 -1.39 0.85
C ASP A 666 22.53 -0.04 1.11
N SER A 667 23.43 0.00 2.08
CA SER A 667 24.19 1.21 2.43
C SER A 667 23.28 2.42 2.67
N THR A 668 22.06 2.18 3.16
CA THR A 668 21.01 3.19 3.29
C THR A 668 20.75 3.49 4.76
N ARG A 669 19.86 4.44 5.02
CA ARG A 669 19.52 4.83 6.38
C ARG A 669 18.14 5.43 6.49
N ASP A 670 17.67 5.65 7.72
CA ASP A 670 16.45 6.42 8.01
C ASP A 670 15.27 5.93 7.16
N ILE A 671 14.89 4.66 7.38
CA ILE A 671 13.73 4.03 6.73
C ILE A 671 12.68 3.73 7.79
N PHE A 672 11.46 4.19 7.54
CA PHE A 672 10.25 3.68 8.18
C PHE A 672 9.49 2.80 7.19
N ALA A 673 9.12 1.60 7.60
CA ALA A 673 8.25 0.73 6.81
C ALA A 673 7.17 0.11 7.68
N GLY A 674 5.93 -0.01 7.21
CA GLY A 674 4.88 -0.63 8.00
C GLY A 674 3.48 -0.63 7.36
N GLN A 675 2.75 -1.74 7.33
CA GLN A 675 3.29 -3.10 7.29
C GLN A 675 3.86 -3.35 5.89
N ILE A 676 5.01 -4.03 5.81
CA ILE A 676 5.50 -4.59 4.55
C ILE A 676 5.00 -6.03 4.38
N GLN A 677 4.79 -6.45 3.14
CA GLN A 677 4.42 -7.83 2.83
C GLN A 677 5.22 -8.38 1.64
N THR A 678 5.60 -9.65 1.69
CA THR A 678 6.32 -10.38 0.65
C THR A 678 5.89 -11.83 0.46
N GLU A 679 5.89 -12.31 -0.78
CA GLU A 679 5.78 -13.72 -1.14
C GLU A 679 6.95 -14.19 -2.02
N THR A 680 7.48 -15.38 -1.76
CA THR A 680 8.46 -16.06 -2.62
C THR A 680 7.80 -16.58 -3.88
N ALA A 681 8.51 -16.54 -5.03
CA ALA A 681 7.94 -16.95 -6.31
C ALA A 681 7.61 -18.45 -6.32
N TYR A 682 6.37 -18.82 -6.67
CA TYR A 682 5.83 -20.17 -6.43
C TYR A 682 6.57 -21.30 -7.15
N TYR A 683 7.28 -20.97 -8.22
CA TYR A 683 8.08 -21.94 -8.96
C TYR A 683 9.37 -22.34 -8.21
N GLN A 684 9.88 -21.50 -7.30
CA GLN A 684 11.12 -21.80 -6.57
C GLN A 684 10.93 -23.05 -5.70
N PRO A 685 11.95 -23.93 -5.62
CA PRO A 685 13.32 -23.82 -6.16
C PRO A 685 13.50 -24.35 -7.60
N ASN A 686 12.44 -24.43 -8.41
CA ASN A 686 12.49 -24.89 -9.81
C ASN A 686 12.18 -23.74 -10.82
N PRO A 687 13.18 -22.94 -11.24
CA PRO A 687 14.57 -23.01 -10.82
C PRO A 687 14.87 -22.20 -9.54
N ILE A 688 16.04 -22.44 -8.96
CA ILE A 688 16.59 -21.67 -7.84
C ILE A 688 16.81 -20.20 -8.24
N ALA A 689 16.94 -19.32 -7.25
CA ALA A 689 16.99 -17.87 -7.38
C ALA A 689 18.07 -17.31 -8.34
N ILE A 690 19.17 -18.03 -8.59
CA ILE A 690 20.21 -17.58 -9.54
C ILE A 690 19.83 -17.79 -11.03
N TYR A 691 18.60 -18.23 -11.29
CA TYR A 691 18.06 -18.41 -12.64
C TYR A 691 16.63 -17.84 -12.74
N PRO A 692 16.25 -17.28 -13.91
CA PRO A 692 17.08 -17.03 -15.10
C PRO A 692 17.96 -15.78 -15.01
N PHE A 693 18.01 -15.13 -13.85
CA PHE A 693 18.83 -13.95 -13.60
C PHE A 693 20.09 -14.35 -12.83
N PRO A 694 21.28 -14.24 -13.44
CA PRO A 694 22.51 -14.41 -12.67
C PRO A 694 22.61 -13.31 -11.61
N ALA A 695 23.19 -13.64 -10.46
CA ALA A 695 23.58 -12.63 -9.48
C ALA A 695 24.66 -11.71 -10.08
N LEU A 696 24.46 -10.40 -9.94
CA LEU A 696 25.33 -9.35 -10.47
C LEU A 696 25.88 -8.52 -9.30
N ASN A 697 27.21 -8.56 -9.13
CA ASN A 697 27.88 -7.83 -8.06
C ASN A 697 27.64 -6.31 -8.10
N GLU A 698 27.46 -5.74 -9.29
CA GLU A 698 27.21 -4.30 -9.47
C GLU A 698 25.85 -3.83 -8.91
N TRP A 699 24.92 -4.76 -8.67
CA TRP A 699 23.61 -4.53 -8.05
C TRP A 699 23.55 -5.01 -6.60
N ASN A 700 24.70 -5.40 -6.04
CA ASN A 700 24.83 -6.03 -4.73
C ASN A 700 23.82 -7.18 -4.54
N ASP A 701 23.66 -8.03 -5.56
CA ASP A 701 22.74 -9.16 -5.48
C ASP A 701 23.17 -10.19 -4.44
N PRO A 702 22.22 -10.99 -3.93
CA PRO A 702 22.53 -12.04 -2.97
C PRO A 702 23.49 -13.09 -3.54
N ASP A 703 24.56 -13.40 -2.81
CA ASP A 703 25.43 -14.54 -3.07
C ASP A 703 24.85 -15.80 -2.42
N PHE A 704 23.95 -16.47 -3.14
CA PHE A 704 23.34 -17.71 -2.68
C PHE A 704 24.34 -18.87 -2.52
N ALA A 705 25.48 -18.84 -3.22
CA ALA A 705 26.49 -19.87 -3.04
C ALA A 705 27.14 -19.74 -1.65
N SER A 706 27.44 -18.51 -1.22
CA SER A 706 27.95 -18.22 0.11
C SER A 706 26.89 -18.44 1.19
N SER A 707 25.69 -17.88 1.04
CA SER A 707 24.64 -17.95 2.07
C SER A 707 24.14 -19.37 2.29
N CYS A 708 24.14 -20.22 1.25
CA CYS A 708 23.76 -21.63 1.38
C CYS A 708 24.90 -22.54 1.83
N GLY A 709 26.17 -22.19 1.61
CA GLY A 709 27.32 -22.97 2.05
C GLY A 709 27.22 -24.47 1.70
N ASN A 710 27.20 -25.34 2.71
CA ASN A 710 27.03 -26.80 2.59
C ASN A 710 25.58 -27.28 2.83
N ALA A 711 24.59 -26.37 2.89
CA ALA A 711 23.18 -26.76 3.06
C ALA A 711 22.77 -27.70 1.91
N THR A 712 22.28 -28.89 2.26
CA THR A 712 22.03 -29.99 1.31
C THR A 712 20.59 -30.01 0.77
N GLY A 713 19.88 -28.88 0.73
CA GLY A 713 18.50 -28.77 0.27
C GLY A 713 18.36 -27.84 -0.94
N GLU A 714 17.45 -28.15 -1.86
CA GLU A 714 17.14 -27.32 -3.04
C GLU A 714 16.52 -25.97 -2.65
N ASN A 715 15.96 -25.86 -1.44
CA ASN A 715 15.14 -24.74 -0.97
C ASN A 715 15.91 -23.69 -0.14
N CYS A 716 17.22 -23.61 -0.34
CA CYS A 716 18.04 -22.57 0.30
C CYS A 716 18.23 -21.35 -0.61
N ALA A 717 18.45 -21.59 -1.91
CA ALA A 717 18.70 -20.53 -2.87
C ALA A 717 17.36 -20.01 -3.43
N GLU A 718 16.59 -19.35 -2.57
CA GLU A 718 15.29 -18.76 -2.87
C GLU A 718 15.29 -17.26 -2.57
N GLY A 719 14.36 -16.52 -3.19
CA GLY A 719 14.32 -15.07 -3.07
C GLY A 719 14.16 -14.61 -1.62
N TRP A 720 14.99 -13.66 -1.18
CA TRP A 720 14.85 -13.06 0.16
C TRP A 720 13.56 -12.25 0.27
N GLY A 721 12.85 -12.34 1.39
CA GLY A 721 11.75 -11.41 1.71
C GLY A 721 12.31 -10.02 1.98
N LEU A 722 13.25 -9.93 2.93
CA LEU A 722 13.94 -8.69 3.26
C LEU A 722 15.44 -8.95 3.43
N ARG A 723 16.26 -8.15 2.75
CA ARG A 723 17.72 -8.15 2.91
C ARG A 723 18.21 -6.75 3.26
N ILE A 724 18.91 -6.61 4.38
CA ILE A 724 19.48 -5.34 4.85
C ILE A 724 20.99 -5.48 4.93
N ILE A 725 21.72 -4.56 4.30
CA ILE A 725 23.18 -4.62 4.12
C ILE A 725 23.78 -3.27 4.44
N ASP A 726 24.80 -3.22 5.31
CA ASP A 726 25.58 -2.01 5.65
C ASP A 726 24.71 -0.76 5.93
N SER A 727 23.56 -0.95 6.58
CA SER A 727 22.53 0.10 6.71
C SER A 727 22.30 0.51 8.17
N GLU A 728 21.74 1.70 8.40
CA GLU A 728 21.50 2.20 9.76
C GLU A 728 20.14 2.86 9.96
N HIS A 729 19.52 2.70 11.14
CA HIS A 729 18.21 3.32 11.44
C HIS A 729 17.10 2.88 10.47
N VAL A 730 16.96 1.56 10.29
CA VAL A 730 15.89 0.95 9.52
C VAL A 730 14.92 0.28 10.50
N TYR A 731 13.69 0.79 10.53
CA TYR A 731 12.66 0.30 11.44
C TYR A 731 11.42 -0.14 10.68
N VAL A 732 11.06 -1.40 10.88
CA VAL A 732 9.89 -2.04 10.26
C VAL A 732 8.83 -2.26 11.35
N TYR A 733 7.67 -1.64 11.19
CA TYR A 733 6.52 -1.72 12.07
C TYR A 733 5.50 -2.64 11.41
N GLY A 734 5.60 -3.95 11.69
CA GLY A 734 4.84 -5.00 11.03
C GLY A 734 5.50 -5.49 9.73
N ALA A 735 5.71 -6.79 9.63
CA ALA A 735 6.17 -7.46 8.42
C ALA A 735 5.49 -8.82 8.25
N GLY A 736 5.05 -9.13 7.03
CA GLY A 736 4.62 -10.47 6.63
C GLY A 736 5.50 -11.01 5.53
N MET A 737 6.21 -12.11 5.75
CA MET A 737 7.13 -12.69 4.77
C MET A 737 6.86 -14.18 4.55
N TYR A 738 6.30 -14.52 3.40
CA TYR A 738 5.68 -15.82 3.17
C TYR A 738 6.40 -16.60 2.05
N SER A 739 6.67 -17.87 2.29
CA SER A 739 7.00 -18.85 1.25
C SER A 739 5.99 -19.99 1.33
N PHE A 740 5.02 -19.98 0.43
CA PHE A 740 3.92 -20.96 0.46
C PHE A 740 4.24 -22.25 -0.28
N PHE A 741 5.22 -22.23 -1.18
CA PHE A 741 5.39 -23.27 -2.19
C PHE A 741 6.81 -23.81 -2.24
N ASP A 742 6.89 -25.08 -2.60
CA ASP A 742 8.07 -25.73 -3.15
C ASP A 742 7.65 -26.28 -4.53
N ASN A 743 8.10 -25.62 -5.60
CA ASN A 743 7.79 -25.96 -6.99
C ASN A 743 6.27 -26.19 -7.21
N TYR A 744 5.47 -25.16 -6.90
CA TYR A 744 4.00 -25.15 -6.96
C TYR A 744 3.27 -26.11 -6.00
N SER A 745 3.97 -26.83 -5.12
CA SER A 745 3.37 -27.64 -4.05
C SER A 745 3.28 -26.85 -2.75
N THR A 746 2.09 -26.77 -2.14
CA THR A 746 1.90 -26.18 -0.80
C THR A 746 2.18 -27.16 0.34
N SER A 747 2.69 -28.37 0.04
CA SER A 747 2.90 -29.40 1.07
C SER A 747 3.90 -28.95 2.14
N CYS A 748 4.85 -28.08 1.80
CA CYS A 748 5.90 -27.60 2.70
C CYS A 748 5.43 -26.56 3.73
N SER A 749 4.36 -25.82 3.45
CA SER A 749 3.75 -24.78 4.31
C SER A 749 2.48 -25.27 5.00
N ALA A 750 2.04 -26.49 4.71
CA ALA A 750 0.92 -27.09 5.40
C ALA A 750 1.25 -27.23 6.90
N GLN A 751 0.32 -26.79 7.75
CA GLN A 751 0.49 -26.85 9.21
C GLN A 751 0.91 -28.25 9.68
N GLY A 752 1.97 -28.31 10.48
CA GLY A 752 2.55 -29.54 11.00
C GLY A 752 3.60 -30.20 10.09
N ASN A 753 3.90 -29.64 8.92
CA ASN A 753 4.96 -30.13 8.02
C ASN A 753 6.31 -29.42 8.20
N GLY A 754 6.41 -28.54 9.20
CA GLY A 754 7.67 -28.03 9.72
C GLY A 754 8.29 -26.85 8.97
N GLU A 755 7.46 -26.01 8.33
CA GLU A 755 7.85 -24.75 7.70
C GLU A 755 9.09 -24.88 6.80
N ALA A 756 8.99 -25.81 5.85
CA ALA A 756 10.11 -26.29 5.07
C ALA A 756 10.09 -25.82 3.61
N CYS A 757 9.29 -24.79 3.28
CA CYS A 757 9.24 -24.26 1.91
C CYS A 757 10.54 -23.56 1.56
N GLN A 758 11.06 -22.74 2.47
CA GLN A 758 12.29 -21.97 2.29
C GLN A 758 13.13 -21.96 3.56
N ALA A 759 14.45 -22.08 3.42
CA ALA A 759 15.32 -22.14 4.58
C ALA A 759 15.37 -20.83 5.40
N ARG A 760 15.37 -19.68 4.72
CA ARG A 760 15.63 -18.34 5.33
C ARG A 760 14.92 -17.25 4.54
N ILE A 761 14.41 -16.21 5.22
CA ILE A 761 13.61 -15.15 4.55
C ILE A 761 14.04 -13.71 4.87
N PHE A 762 14.55 -13.44 6.08
CA PHE A 762 15.09 -12.14 6.47
C PHE A 762 16.60 -12.26 6.74
N SER A 763 17.37 -11.50 5.99
CA SER A 763 18.84 -11.43 6.10
C SER A 763 19.28 -10.05 6.56
N LEU A 764 20.11 -10.01 7.61
CA LEU A 764 20.83 -8.83 8.08
C LEU A 764 22.32 -9.07 7.92
N GLU A 765 22.99 -8.18 7.19
CA GLU A 765 24.37 -8.39 6.75
C GLU A 765 25.24 -7.15 6.97
N GLY A 766 26.54 -7.40 7.16
CA GLY A 766 27.58 -6.39 7.15
C GLY A 766 27.53 -5.45 8.35
N ASP A 767 28.03 -4.23 8.16
CA ASP A 767 28.14 -3.22 9.21
C ASP A 767 26.81 -2.49 9.44
N SER A 768 25.73 -3.25 9.69
CA SER A 768 24.40 -2.71 9.96
C SER A 768 24.20 -2.40 11.44
N SER A 769 23.56 -1.27 11.75
CA SER A 769 23.31 -0.82 13.15
C SER A 769 21.93 -0.21 13.31
N ASN A 770 21.38 -0.17 14.52
CA ASN A 770 20.07 0.45 14.77
C ASN A 770 18.96 -0.11 13.85
N ILE A 771 18.90 -1.43 13.70
CA ILE A 771 17.87 -2.13 12.91
C ILE A 771 16.86 -2.74 13.87
N GLY A 772 15.58 -2.55 13.57
CA GLY A 772 14.51 -3.09 14.39
C GLY A 772 13.29 -3.51 13.58
N ILE A 773 12.67 -4.61 13.99
CA ILE A 773 11.41 -5.08 13.43
C ILE A 773 10.44 -5.33 14.58
N TYR A 774 9.27 -4.70 14.53
CA TYR A 774 8.10 -5.12 15.30
C TYR A 774 7.27 -6.07 14.44
N ASN A 775 6.75 -7.12 15.04
CA ASN A 775 5.76 -8.03 14.43
C ASN A 775 6.21 -8.60 13.09
N LEU A 776 7.29 -9.40 13.14
CA LEU A 776 7.75 -10.21 12.03
C LEU A 776 6.94 -11.51 11.99
N ASN A 777 6.14 -11.67 10.93
CA ASN A 777 5.36 -12.86 10.65
C ASN A 777 5.95 -13.62 9.46
N THR A 778 6.09 -14.93 9.56
CA THR A 778 6.55 -15.79 8.46
C THR A 778 5.66 -16.98 8.20
N VAL A 779 5.69 -17.51 6.97
CA VAL A 779 5.02 -18.76 6.58
C VAL A 779 5.98 -19.59 5.74
N GLY A 780 6.09 -20.89 6.03
CA GLY A 780 6.90 -21.85 5.29
C GLY A 780 8.41 -21.69 5.45
N ILE A 781 8.86 -20.93 6.46
CA ILE A 781 10.26 -20.56 6.63
C ILE A 781 10.90 -21.29 7.80
N THR A 782 12.04 -21.95 7.59
CA THR A 782 12.73 -22.63 8.70
C THR A 782 13.42 -21.65 9.66
N SER A 783 14.15 -20.67 9.15
CA SER A 783 14.77 -19.61 9.94
C SER A 783 14.19 -18.24 9.59
N MET A 784 13.50 -17.64 10.56
CA MET A 784 12.85 -16.35 10.42
C MET A 784 13.86 -15.20 10.32
N ILE A 785 15.03 -15.33 10.96
CA ILE A 785 16.07 -14.28 11.02
C ILE A 785 17.45 -14.91 10.85
N THR A 786 18.22 -14.40 9.89
CA THR A 786 19.63 -14.75 9.68
C THR A 786 20.48 -13.48 9.76
N ILE A 787 21.57 -13.50 10.56
CA ILE A 787 22.52 -12.40 10.70
C ILE A 787 23.91 -12.89 10.28
N ASP A 788 24.51 -12.25 9.27
CA ASP A 788 25.82 -12.60 8.73
C ASP A 788 26.00 -14.11 8.45
N GLY A 789 24.94 -14.73 7.91
CA GLY A 789 24.90 -16.16 7.60
C GLY A 789 24.66 -17.09 8.80
N ILE A 790 24.38 -16.54 9.99
CA ILE A 790 24.05 -17.28 11.21
C ILE A 790 22.54 -17.19 11.46
N ASP A 791 21.88 -18.34 11.56
CA ASP A 791 20.44 -18.44 11.83
C ASP A 791 20.17 -18.17 13.32
N ILE A 792 19.31 -17.18 13.62
CA ILE A 792 19.08 -16.66 14.98
C ILE A 792 17.71 -17.04 15.54
N ALA A 793 16.68 -17.05 14.68
CA ALA A 793 15.32 -17.39 15.09
C ALA A 793 14.77 -18.54 14.23
N ASN A 794 14.40 -19.64 14.89
CA ASN A 794 13.77 -20.79 14.24
C ASN A 794 12.25 -20.69 14.36
N TYR A 795 11.53 -21.16 13.34
CA TYR A 795 10.06 -21.18 13.36
C TYR A 795 9.48 -21.96 14.55
N SER A 796 10.14 -23.05 14.95
CA SER A 796 9.60 -23.97 15.97
C SER A 796 9.44 -23.31 17.35
N ASP A 797 10.16 -22.21 17.58
CA ASP A 797 10.11 -21.43 18.82
C ASP A 797 9.04 -20.32 18.78
N ASN A 798 8.39 -20.11 17.62
CA ASN A 798 7.60 -18.92 17.30
C ASN A 798 6.25 -19.25 16.66
N ILE A 799 5.75 -20.48 16.78
CA ILE A 799 4.49 -20.91 16.17
C ILE A 799 3.31 -20.08 16.71
N ALA A 800 2.60 -19.40 15.80
CA ALA A 800 1.49 -18.51 16.09
C ALA A 800 0.22 -18.87 15.28
N GLY A 801 -0.05 -20.15 15.09
CA GLY A 801 -1.25 -20.64 14.39
C GLY A 801 -0.93 -21.02 12.94
N PHE A 802 -1.37 -20.23 11.96
CA PHE A 802 -1.01 -20.44 10.56
C PHE A 802 0.37 -19.88 10.21
N VAL A 803 0.81 -18.84 10.93
CA VAL A 803 2.12 -18.20 10.75
C VAL A 803 3.01 -18.48 11.96
N ASP A 804 4.30 -18.18 11.81
CA ASP A 804 5.22 -17.99 12.92
C ASP A 804 5.44 -16.50 13.18
N HIS A 805 5.61 -16.10 14.44
CA HIS A 805 5.62 -14.70 14.84
C HIS A 805 6.73 -14.35 15.85
N ILE A 806 7.39 -13.21 15.60
CA ILE A 806 8.31 -12.55 16.52
C ILE A 806 7.81 -11.13 16.80
N ALA A 807 7.63 -10.80 18.08
CA ALA A 807 7.12 -9.52 18.54
C ALA A 807 8.09 -8.36 18.28
N LEU A 808 9.36 -8.60 18.61
CA LEU A 808 10.40 -7.59 18.61
C LEU A 808 11.74 -8.20 18.23
N PHE A 809 12.36 -7.71 17.17
CA PHE A 809 13.76 -7.94 16.88
C PHE A 809 14.54 -6.62 16.95
N LYS A 810 15.73 -6.66 17.57
CA LYS A 810 16.72 -5.58 17.52
C LYS A 810 18.06 -6.15 17.08
N SER A 811 18.80 -5.42 16.25
CA SER A 811 20.19 -5.79 15.89
C SER A 811 21.19 -5.62 17.03
N GLU A 812 20.82 -4.92 18.11
CA GLU A 812 21.66 -4.57 19.25
C GLU A 812 20.86 -4.72 20.55
N GLU A 813 21.54 -4.89 21.69
CA GLU A 813 20.89 -5.07 23.01
C GLU A 813 20.17 -3.80 23.52
#